data_AF-A0A1R1YNF4-F1
#
_entry.id   AF-A0A1R1YNF4-F1
#
_cell.length_a   1.000
_cell.length_b   1.000
_cell.length_c   1.000
_cell.angle_alpha   90.00
_cell.angle_beta   90.00
_cell.angle_gamma   90.00
#
_symmetry.space_group_name_H-M   'P 1'
#
loop_
_entity.id
_entity.type
_entity.pdbx_description
1 polymer ?
#
loop_
_entity_poly.entity_id
_entity_poly.type
_entity_poly.pdbx_seq_one_letter_code
_entity_poly.pdbx_strand_id
1 'polypeptide(L)'
;MNGRYEDIYTETNFEHQKNFEFENLSKQLIHLGYNHNFNSEDYDLIKSLLSDLELSMKSLKTTSEENEDLKRKLKTVSIECSEKNRNLLKLRQENNSLRSEILHLSNVKEDVNKSSLNKIRELERNETQLKISNLHLKSSVKTALNKVEDERRLMNEKLISHFKKANIFDPASPIVHIGWLEGGSSSFPPSDFKCSSTESASKTKDPSIHELILLDVNERRIESLERQIDDLEHMYDTIKQEYNKAESMLQARDEEIYRLNSQIQNDFKNIALDPLQELKHFNSDTLSQTESIRERRLEDQIEYIQSYVSRLENERTDLKNKFDKEKNNLVNKLSEYKSITEKLKSASFENASNSEFLDSPNSFVNDFDYQRINSPNAEFSNYQNRNFNLNLSEKISSLMNKLDNFISKFSNILNENNNNKTFFPINNDTIDQFNKNLKELKSILDSQINDSIGISSSEATRLENNIKDIEVQLESAISEKENFKSLYQQVSDELRYERQSTELKKKIHSLESDLESEKTKRLKLQGLQNEFNNINIESDNHFSKVELEATHNLLNSCKREIDELKSENQNLKSQVLEKKSDKSIIEFDNSQLRQDYNTVRKRYNSILNSYNQLTVAHDKLDKSLKKSMLDVDTWHARVTERDNEVSRLQKIVSDYNITCKQHALDLNSLRRQCSGKRK
;
A
#
# COMPACT_ATOMS: atom_id res chain seq x y z
N MET A 1 -21.88 -5.12 -115.78
CA MET A 1 -20.45 -4.77 -115.84
C MET A 1 -20.24 -3.51 -115.01
N ASN A 2 -19.72 -3.68 -113.78
CA ASN A 2 -19.12 -2.67 -112.89
C ASN A 2 -18.92 -3.37 -111.55
N GLY A 3 -17.69 -3.81 -111.26
CA GLY A 3 -17.38 -4.68 -110.11
C GLY A 3 -16.11 -5.52 -110.27
N ARG A 4 -15.03 -4.90 -110.76
CA ARG A 4 -13.67 -5.48 -110.90
C ARG A 4 -12.58 -4.40 -110.86
N TYR A 5 -12.73 -3.41 -109.97
CA TYR A 5 -11.74 -2.33 -109.81
C TYR A 5 -11.46 -1.93 -108.35
N GLU A 6 -12.15 -2.51 -107.36
CA GLU A 6 -11.86 -2.23 -105.94
C GLU A 6 -10.83 -3.22 -105.34
N ASP A 7 -10.78 -4.48 -105.79
CA ASP A 7 -9.94 -5.54 -105.19
C ASP A 7 -8.41 -5.29 -105.31
N ILE A 8 -7.95 -4.57 -106.34
CA ILE A 8 -6.51 -4.35 -106.59
C ILE A 8 -5.91 -3.30 -105.61
N TYR A 9 -6.73 -2.36 -105.12
CA TYR A 9 -6.28 -1.36 -104.14
C TYR A 9 -6.19 -1.93 -102.71
N THR A 10 -6.85 -3.06 -102.43
CA THR A 10 -6.73 -3.73 -101.13
C THR A 10 -5.48 -4.60 -101.01
N GLU A 11 -5.06 -5.32 -102.05
CA GLU A 11 -3.89 -6.21 -101.99
C GLU A 11 -2.57 -5.46 -101.78
N THR A 12 -2.34 -4.38 -102.55
CA THR A 12 -1.11 -3.57 -102.43
C THR A 12 -0.94 -2.91 -101.06
N ASN A 13 -2.04 -2.54 -100.41
CA ASN A 13 -2.04 -1.95 -99.07
C ASN A 13 -1.75 -3.02 -97.99
N PHE A 14 -2.25 -4.25 -98.20
CA PHE A 14 -1.98 -5.40 -97.32
C PHE A 14 -0.51 -5.82 -97.33
N GLU A 15 0.15 -5.84 -98.50
CA GLU A 15 1.59 -6.13 -98.60
C GLU A 15 2.46 -5.05 -97.93
N HIS A 16 2.12 -3.77 -98.07
CA HIS A 16 2.84 -2.69 -97.40
C HIS A 16 2.70 -2.78 -95.88
N GLN A 17 1.51 -3.11 -95.38
CA GLN A 17 1.29 -3.33 -93.95
C GLN A 17 2.05 -4.58 -93.44
N LYS A 18 2.03 -5.70 -94.18
CA LYS A 18 2.78 -6.91 -93.82
C LYS A 18 4.28 -6.67 -93.78
N ASN A 19 4.83 -5.91 -94.74
CA ASN A 19 6.25 -5.54 -94.77
C ASN A 19 6.64 -4.61 -93.59
N PHE A 20 5.79 -3.65 -93.21
CA PHE A 20 6.03 -2.80 -92.05
C PHE A 20 5.97 -3.59 -90.73
N GLU A 21 5.01 -4.51 -90.59
CA GLU A 21 4.95 -5.39 -89.42
C GLU A 21 6.11 -6.40 -89.39
N PHE A 22 6.61 -6.86 -90.54
CA PHE A 22 7.83 -7.69 -90.65
C PHE A 22 9.09 -6.91 -90.21
N GLU A 23 9.24 -5.66 -90.64
CA GLU A 23 10.38 -4.82 -90.22
C GLU A 23 10.39 -4.58 -88.70
N ASN A 24 9.20 -4.40 -88.10
CA ASN A 24 9.07 -4.29 -86.65
C ASN A 24 9.35 -5.62 -85.92
N LEU A 25 8.91 -6.76 -86.46
CA LEU A 25 9.21 -8.09 -85.93
C LEU A 25 10.71 -8.40 -85.98
N SER A 26 11.37 -8.03 -87.08
CA SER A 26 12.82 -8.14 -87.25
C SER A 26 13.58 -7.31 -86.19
N LYS A 27 13.16 -6.06 -85.95
CA LYS A 27 13.73 -5.21 -84.87
C LYS A 27 13.56 -5.83 -83.48
N GLN A 28 12.40 -6.45 -83.20
CA GLN A 28 12.14 -7.17 -81.95
C GLN A 28 13.03 -8.41 -81.80
N LEU A 29 13.21 -9.20 -82.86
CA LEU A 29 14.09 -10.37 -82.87
C LEU A 29 15.56 -9.99 -82.65
N ILE A 30 16.02 -8.89 -83.26
CA ILE A 30 17.36 -8.32 -83.02
C ILE A 30 17.50 -7.90 -81.53
N HIS A 31 16.48 -7.30 -80.93
CA HIS A 31 16.47 -7.00 -79.48
C HIS A 31 16.51 -8.26 -78.60
N LEU A 32 15.97 -9.38 -79.07
CA LEU A 32 16.08 -10.70 -78.43
C LEU A 32 17.40 -11.43 -78.74
N GLY A 33 18.31 -10.82 -79.51
CA GLY A 33 19.62 -11.37 -79.87
C GLY A 33 19.66 -12.24 -81.13
N TYR A 34 18.54 -12.39 -81.84
CA TYR A 34 18.45 -13.18 -83.08
C TYR A 34 18.87 -12.34 -84.30
N ASN A 35 20.18 -12.23 -84.51
CA ASN A 35 20.78 -11.45 -85.60
C ASN A 35 20.78 -12.15 -86.99
N HIS A 36 19.82 -13.05 -87.24
CA HIS A 36 19.69 -13.73 -88.53
C HIS A 36 18.71 -12.98 -89.45
N ASN A 37 19.03 -12.94 -90.75
CA ASN A 37 18.10 -12.44 -91.77
C ASN A 37 17.04 -13.52 -92.03
N PHE A 38 15.85 -13.35 -91.43
CA PHE A 38 14.69 -14.18 -91.71
C PHE A 38 14.06 -13.78 -93.07
N ASN A 39 13.42 -14.72 -93.76
CA ASN A 39 12.67 -14.42 -94.98
C ASN A 39 11.28 -13.87 -94.63
N SER A 40 10.70 -13.05 -95.52
CA SER A 40 9.34 -12.52 -95.33
C SER A 40 8.25 -13.59 -95.38
N GLU A 41 8.54 -14.75 -95.99
CA GLU A 41 7.65 -15.92 -96.03
C GLU A 41 7.49 -16.57 -94.64
N ASP A 42 8.54 -16.54 -93.79
CA ASP A 42 8.51 -17.13 -92.44
C ASP A 42 7.77 -16.25 -91.42
N TYR A 43 7.34 -15.03 -91.81
CA TYR A 43 6.77 -14.01 -90.93
C TYR A 43 5.63 -14.52 -90.04
N ASP A 44 4.64 -15.21 -90.62
CA ASP A 44 3.44 -15.63 -89.89
C ASP A 44 3.77 -16.74 -88.87
N LEU A 45 4.71 -17.63 -89.20
CA LEU A 45 5.23 -18.66 -88.29
C LEU A 45 6.00 -18.03 -87.13
N ILE A 46 6.91 -17.09 -87.42
CA ILE A 46 7.70 -16.37 -86.42
C ILE A 46 6.79 -15.56 -85.49
N LYS A 47 5.77 -14.89 -86.04
CA LYS A 47 4.76 -14.13 -85.27
C LYS A 47 3.96 -15.05 -84.35
N SER A 48 3.54 -16.23 -84.82
CA SER A 48 2.88 -17.25 -83.99
C SER A 48 3.80 -17.72 -82.86
N LEU A 49 5.04 -18.11 -83.18
CA LEU A 49 6.01 -18.60 -82.19
C LEU A 49 6.33 -17.56 -81.11
N LEU A 50 6.46 -16.27 -81.48
CA LEU A 50 6.66 -15.19 -80.51
C LEU A 50 5.42 -14.94 -79.65
N SER A 51 4.21 -15.04 -80.22
CA SER A 51 2.95 -14.97 -79.46
C SER A 51 2.82 -16.13 -78.47
N ASP A 52 3.12 -17.36 -78.91
CA ASP A 52 3.09 -18.56 -78.07
C ASP A 52 4.16 -18.51 -76.97
N LEU A 53 5.34 -17.94 -77.27
CA LEU A 53 6.38 -17.65 -76.29
C LEU A 53 5.94 -16.60 -75.28
N GLU A 54 5.29 -15.51 -75.71
CA GLU A 54 4.78 -14.46 -74.82
C GLU A 54 3.68 -15.00 -73.89
N LEU A 55 2.75 -15.82 -74.42
CA LEU A 55 1.73 -16.52 -73.63
C LEU A 55 2.37 -17.50 -72.64
N SER A 56 3.39 -18.25 -73.07
CA SER A 56 4.13 -19.18 -72.20
C SER A 56 4.89 -18.44 -71.09
N MET A 57 5.51 -17.30 -71.39
CA MET A 57 6.18 -16.45 -70.40
C MET A 57 5.18 -15.81 -69.42
N LYS A 58 4.01 -15.36 -69.89
CA LYS A 58 2.92 -14.87 -69.02
C LYS A 58 2.43 -15.96 -68.08
N SER A 59 2.16 -17.16 -68.60
CA SER A 59 1.73 -18.33 -67.81
C SER A 59 2.79 -18.78 -66.80
N LEU A 60 4.08 -18.79 -67.19
CA LEU A 60 5.18 -19.08 -66.29
C LEU A 60 5.30 -18.02 -65.18
N LYS A 61 5.09 -16.74 -65.51
CA LYS A 61 5.10 -15.64 -64.54
C LYS A 61 3.95 -15.77 -63.54
N THR A 62 2.71 -16.00 -63.98
CA THR A 62 1.57 -16.20 -63.06
C THR A 62 1.78 -17.42 -62.18
N THR A 63 2.25 -18.54 -62.75
CA THR A 63 2.58 -19.76 -61.97
C THR A 63 3.68 -19.51 -60.94
N SER A 64 4.67 -18.67 -61.26
CA SER A 64 5.73 -18.26 -60.34
C SER A 64 5.19 -17.39 -59.19
N GLU A 65 4.32 -16.43 -59.50
CA GLU A 65 3.64 -15.57 -58.52
C GLU A 65 2.74 -16.39 -57.58
N GLU A 66 1.95 -17.33 -58.13
CA GLU A 66 1.15 -18.29 -57.36
C GLU A 66 1.99 -19.17 -56.43
N ASN A 67 3.17 -19.63 -56.89
CA ASN A 67 4.09 -20.44 -56.09
C ASN A 67 4.67 -19.62 -54.91
N GLU A 68 5.03 -18.35 -55.12
CA GLU A 68 5.45 -17.46 -54.03
C GLU A 68 4.31 -17.10 -53.06
N ASP A 69 3.08 -17.00 -53.54
CA ASP A 69 1.87 -16.89 -52.71
C ASP A 69 1.64 -18.15 -51.87
N LEU A 70 1.79 -19.35 -52.46
CA LEU A 70 1.67 -20.63 -51.77
C LEU A 70 2.79 -20.83 -50.73
N LYS A 71 4.03 -20.45 -51.02
CA LYS A 71 5.14 -20.43 -50.04
C LYS A 71 4.83 -19.52 -48.86
N ARG A 72 4.28 -18.33 -49.11
CA ARG A 72 3.82 -17.40 -48.05
C ARG A 72 2.71 -18.02 -47.20
N LYS A 73 1.67 -18.59 -47.82
CA LYS A 73 0.58 -19.29 -47.11
C LYS A 73 1.09 -20.47 -46.27
N LEU A 74 1.97 -21.31 -46.83
CA LEU A 74 2.59 -22.43 -46.13
C LEU A 74 3.40 -21.99 -44.90
N LYS A 75 4.15 -20.88 -45.01
CA LYS A 75 4.91 -20.31 -43.89
C LYS A 75 3.98 -19.83 -42.77
N THR A 76 2.87 -19.18 -43.10
CA THR A 76 1.85 -18.75 -42.12
C THR A 76 1.23 -19.95 -41.40
N VAL A 77 0.79 -20.98 -42.15
CA VAL A 77 0.21 -22.22 -41.57
C VAL A 77 1.21 -22.96 -40.69
N SER A 78 2.50 -22.98 -41.06
CA SER A 78 3.57 -23.57 -40.24
C SER A 78 3.75 -22.85 -38.90
N ILE A 79 3.72 -21.50 -38.90
CA ILE A 79 3.75 -20.69 -37.68
C ILE A 79 2.52 -20.99 -36.80
N GLU A 80 1.31 -20.94 -37.37
CA GLU A 80 0.06 -21.22 -36.66
C GLU A 80 0.03 -22.63 -36.04
N CYS A 81 0.52 -23.64 -36.78
CA CYS A 81 0.66 -25.00 -36.28
C CYS A 81 1.65 -25.09 -35.12
N SER A 82 2.76 -24.35 -35.17
CA SER A 82 3.73 -24.27 -34.08
C SER A 82 3.15 -23.63 -32.81
N GLU A 83 2.28 -22.62 -32.96
CA GLU A 83 1.60 -21.95 -31.85
C GLU A 83 0.51 -22.83 -31.24
N LYS A 84 -0.31 -23.49 -32.08
CA LYS A 84 -1.29 -24.49 -31.63
C LYS A 84 -0.63 -25.62 -30.83
N ASN A 85 0.52 -26.12 -31.28
CA ASN A 85 1.30 -27.13 -30.55
C ASN A 85 1.85 -26.60 -29.21
N ARG A 86 2.33 -25.35 -29.13
CA ARG A 86 2.75 -24.74 -27.85
C ARG A 86 1.57 -24.59 -26.89
N ASN A 87 0.41 -24.15 -27.36
CA ASN A 87 -0.79 -24.00 -26.54
C ASN A 87 -1.30 -25.36 -26.05
N LEU A 88 -1.30 -26.39 -26.90
CA LEU A 88 -1.64 -27.76 -26.52
C LEU A 88 -0.68 -28.33 -25.46
N LEU A 89 0.61 -27.98 -25.51
CA LEU A 89 1.58 -28.40 -24.49
C LEU A 89 1.36 -27.70 -23.15
N LYS A 90 1.02 -26.40 -23.15
CA LYS A 90 0.59 -25.67 -21.92
C LYS A 90 -0.66 -26.28 -21.31
N LEU A 91 -1.71 -26.50 -22.11
CA LEU A 91 -2.97 -27.12 -21.65
C LEU A 91 -2.74 -28.52 -21.07
N ARG A 92 -1.79 -29.30 -21.60
CA ARG A 92 -1.38 -30.60 -21.01
C ARG A 92 -0.69 -30.43 -19.65
N GLN A 93 0.18 -29.43 -19.49
CA GLN A 93 0.83 -29.13 -18.21
C GLN A 93 -0.19 -28.68 -17.16
N GLU A 94 -1.10 -27.77 -17.54
CA GLU A 94 -2.22 -27.31 -16.70
C GLU A 94 -3.14 -28.48 -16.31
N ASN A 95 -3.53 -29.35 -17.25
CA ASN A 95 -4.37 -30.52 -16.94
C ASN A 95 -3.67 -31.50 -15.97
N ASN A 96 -2.35 -31.68 -16.09
CA ASN A 96 -1.57 -32.51 -15.17
C ASN A 96 -1.45 -31.87 -13.76
N SER A 97 -1.34 -30.54 -13.70
CA SER A 97 -1.37 -29.80 -12.43
C SER A 97 -2.73 -29.98 -11.73
N LEU A 98 -3.83 -29.74 -12.46
CA LEU A 98 -5.19 -29.90 -11.94
C LEU A 98 -5.48 -31.35 -11.50
N ARG A 99 -5.00 -32.36 -12.23
CA ARG A 99 -5.10 -33.78 -11.78
C ARG A 99 -4.38 -34.02 -10.46
N SER A 100 -3.21 -33.43 -10.27
CA SER A 100 -2.43 -33.56 -9.03
C SER A 100 -3.13 -32.84 -7.86
N GLU A 101 -3.71 -31.68 -8.11
CA GLU A 101 -4.51 -30.92 -7.15
C GLU A 101 -5.79 -31.67 -6.74
N ILE A 102 -6.53 -32.25 -7.69
CA ILE A 102 -7.71 -33.09 -7.42
C ILE A 102 -7.33 -34.31 -6.56
N LEU A 103 -6.20 -34.98 -6.85
CA LEU A 103 -5.71 -36.09 -6.03
C LEU A 103 -5.37 -35.63 -4.60
N HIS A 104 -4.72 -34.48 -4.44
CA HIS A 104 -4.43 -33.90 -3.14
C HIS A 104 -5.71 -33.55 -2.36
N LEU A 105 -6.68 -32.88 -2.99
CA LEU A 105 -7.97 -32.54 -2.38
C LEU A 105 -8.78 -33.80 -2.01
N SER A 106 -8.72 -34.85 -2.82
CA SER A 106 -9.33 -36.16 -2.50
C SER A 106 -8.72 -36.77 -1.24
N ASN A 107 -7.38 -36.77 -1.11
CA ASN A 107 -6.70 -37.28 0.08
C ASN A 107 -7.05 -36.47 1.34
N VAL A 108 -7.03 -35.12 1.25
CA VAL A 108 -7.45 -34.25 2.37
C VAL A 108 -8.90 -34.51 2.78
N LYS A 109 -9.81 -34.70 1.82
CA LYS A 109 -11.21 -35.06 2.08
C LYS A 109 -11.34 -36.41 2.78
N GLU A 110 -10.57 -37.41 2.37
CA GLU A 110 -10.54 -38.70 3.06
C GLU A 110 -10.05 -38.58 4.51
N ASP A 111 -9.02 -37.79 4.78
CA ASP A 111 -8.46 -37.67 6.13
C ASP A 111 -9.39 -36.86 7.05
N VAL A 112 -10.08 -35.85 6.54
CA VAL A 112 -11.19 -35.18 7.25
C VAL A 112 -12.34 -36.15 7.53
N ASN A 113 -12.67 -37.04 6.59
CA ASN A 113 -13.69 -38.08 6.80
C ASN A 113 -13.25 -39.12 7.85
N LYS A 114 -11.99 -39.55 7.85
CA LYS A 114 -11.43 -40.46 8.88
C LYS A 114 -11.45 -39.79 10.26
N SER A 115 -11.07 -38.52 10.33
CA SER A 115 -11.07 -37.73 11.57
C SER A 115 -12.48 -37.54 12.15
N SER A 116 -13.46 -37.12 11.32
CA SER A 116 -14.84 -36.94 11.74
C SER A 116 -15.51 -38.26 12.14
N LEU A 117 -15.28 -39.35 11.41
CA LEU A 117 -15.75 -40.69 11.77
C LEU A 117 -15.17 -41.17 13.12
N ASN A 118 -13.90 -40.88 13.39
CA ASN A 118 -13.29 -41.17 14.69
C ASN A 118 -13.90 -40.32 15.81
N LYS A 119 -14.23 -39.05 15.54
CA LYS A 119 -14.91 -38.19 16.53
C LYS A 119 -16.34 -38.63 16.82
N ILE A 120 -17.08 -39.10 15.81
CA ILE A 120 -18.41 -39.71 15.98
C ILE A 120 -18.31 -40.93 16.92
N ARG A 121 -17.38 -41.85 16.66
CA ARG A 121 -17.13 -43.03 17.52
C ARG A 121 -16.74 -42.67 18.95
N GLU A 122 -16.03 -41.56 19.15
CA GLU A 122 -15.70 -41.04 20.49
C GLU A 122 -16.97 -40.52 21.20
N LEU A 123 -17.82 -39.77 20.50
CA LEU A 123 -19.09 -39.28 21.03
C LEU A 123 -20.06 -40.42 21.36
N GLU A 124 -20.14 -41.47 20.54
CA GLU A 124 -20.94 -42.69 20.80
C GLU A 124 -20.47 -43.42 22.08
N ARG A 125 -19.15 -43.50 22.32
CA ARG A 125 -18.59 -44.04 23.57
C ARG A 125 -18.94 -43.18 24.77
N ASN A 126 -18.86 -41.86 24.64
CA ASN A 126 -19.23 -40.93 25.71
C ASN A 126 -20.73 -40.99 26.01
N GLU A 127 -21.59 -41.09 24.99
CA GLU A 127 -23.04 -41.23 25.15
C GLU A 127 -23.41 -42.57 25.84
N THR A 128 -22.79 -43.67 25.44
CA THR A 128 -23.01 -44.98 26.09
C THR A 128 -22.52 -44.99 27.53
N GLN A 129 -21.38 -44.37 27.83
CA GLN A 129 -20.88 -44.19 29.20
C GLN A 129 -21.85 -43.34 30.04
N LEU A 130 -22.36 -42.22 29.52
CA LEU A 130 -23.35 -41.38 30.20
C LEU A 130 -24.69 -42.12 30.44
N LYS A 131 -25.14 -42.96 29.49
CA LYS A 131 -26.32 -43.84 29.68
C LYS A 131 -26.09 -44.81 30.83
N ILE A 132 -24.91 -45.43 30.93
CA ILE A 132 -24.55 -46.34 32.03
C ILE A 132 -24.52 -45.58 33.38
N SER A 133 -23.87 -44.42 33.44
CA SER A 133 -23.85 -43.58 34.65
C SER A 133 -25.26 -43.16 35.09
N ASN A 134 -26.14 -42.76 34.16
CA ASN A 134 -27.53 -42.43 34.46
C ASN A 134 -28.34 -43.64 34.97
N LEU A 135 -28.08 -44.85 34.45
CA LEU A 135 -28.69 -46.08 34.99
C LEU A 135 -28.23 -46.37 36.43
N HIS A 136 -26.93 -46.18 36.73
CA HIS A 136 -26.42 -46.30 38.10
C HIS A 136 -27.00 -45.24 39.05
N LEU A 137 -27.12 -43.98 38.62
CA LEU A 137 -27.78 -42.94 39.42
C LEU A 137 -29.26 -43.29 39.67
N LYS A 138 -29.98 -43.78 38.66
CA LYS A 138 -31.38 -44.21 38.79
C LYS A 138 -31.54 -45.38 39.77
N SER A 139 -30.63 -46.36 39.76
CA SER A 139 -30.66 -47.47 40.72
C SER A 139 -30.27 -47.03 42.14
N SER A 140 -29.33 -46.09 42.29
CA SER A 140 -28.97 -45.48 43.56
C SER A 140 -30.14 -44.71 44.18
N VAL A 141 -30.80 -43.83 43.41
CA VAL A 141 -31.98 -43.08 43.83
C VAL A 141 -33.14 -44.02 44.21
N LYS A 142 -33.39 -45.08 43.42
CA LYS A 142 -34.39 -46.10 43.78
C LYS A 142 -34.06 -46.80 45.11
N THR A 143 -32.77 -47.10 45.35
CA THR A 143 -32.32 -47.72 46.61
C THR A 143 -32.47 -46.77 47.79
N ALA A 144 -32.20 -45.47 47.61
CA ALA A 144 -32.42 -44.46 48.64
C ALA A 144 -33.92 -44.27 48.96
N LEU A 145 -34.79 -44.20 47.94
CA LEU A 145 -36.24 -44.12 48.12
C LEU A 145 -36.80 -45.34 48.87
N ASN A 146 -36.34 -46.55 48.53
CA ASN A 146 -36.74 -47.76 49.26
C ASN A 146 -36.35 -47.67 50.76
N LYS A 147 -35.14 -47.21 51.08
CA LYS A 147 -34.71 -47.02 52.48
C LYS A 147 -35.58 -46.00 53.23
N VAL A 148 -35.93 -44.88 52.60
CA VAL A 148 -36.84 -43.88 53.18
C VAL A 148 -38.24 -44.45 53.42
N GLU A 149 -38.74 -45.27 52.51
CA GLU A 149 -40.03 -45.97 52.69
C GLU A 149 -39.97 -47.03 53.79
N ASP A 150 -38.88 -47.78 53.93
CA ASP A 150 -38.66 -48.73 55.02
C ASP A 150 -38.54 -48.02 56.38
N GLU A 151 -37.86 -46.87 56.45
CA GLU A 151 -37.82 -46.01 57.65
C GLU A 151 -39.22 -45.45 57.99
N ARG A 152 -40.00 -45.03 56.98
CA ARG A 152 -41.40 -44.59 57.17
C ARG A 152 -42.27 -45.71 57.73
N ARG A 153 -42.12 -46.94 57.23
CA ARG A 153 -42.82 -48.13 57.73
C ARG A 153 -42.43 -48.44 59.18
N LEU A 154 -41.14 -48.41 59.50
CA LEU A 154 -40.63 -48.60 60.86
C LEU A 154 -41.14 -47.50 61.82
N MET A 155 -41.22 -46.25 61.37
CA MET A 155 -41.78 -45.15 62.15
C MET A 155 -43.28 -45.35 62.39
N ASN A 156 -44.05 -45.73 61.37
CA ASN A 156 -45.47 -46.05 61.51
C ASN A 156 -45.71 -47.24 62.46
N GLU A 157 -44.90 -48.29 62.39
CA GLU A 157 -44.98 -49.43 63.31
C GLU A 157 -44.66 -49.02 64.77
N LYS A 158 -43.65 -48.15 64.97
CA LYS A 158 -43.38 -47.54 66.27
C LYS A 158 -44.56 -46.68 66.77
N LEU A 159 -45.18 -45.90 65.90
CA LEU A 159 -46.37 -45.10 66.22
C LEU A 159 -47.56 -45.99 66.64
N ILE A 160 -47.88 -47.02 65.85
CA ILE A 160 -48.95 -47.99 66.14
C ILE A 160 -48.67 -48.75 67.44
N SER A 161 -47.43 -49.16 67.68
CA SER A 161 -47.06 -49.85 68.93
C SER A 161 -47.05 -48.93 70.16
N HIS A 162 -46.74 -47.64 70.00
CA HIS A 162 -46.94 -46.63 71.05
C HIS A 162 -48.42 -46.44 71.36
N PHE A 163 -49.30 -46.30 70.36
CA PHE A 163 -50.75 -46.19 70.58
C PHE A 163 -51.33 -47.44 71.27
N LYS A 164 -50.91 -48.65 70.86
CA LYS A 164 -51.29 -49.90 71.53
C LYS A 164 -50.82 -49.95 72.99
N LYS A 165 -49.60 -49.49 73.30
CA LYS A 165 -49.08 -49.41 74.68
C LYS A 165 -49.78 -48.34 75.54
N ALA A 166 -50.29 -47.29 74.92
CA ALA A 166 -50.98 -46.21 75.62
C ALA A 166 -52.41 -46.56 76.08
N ASN A 167 -52.96 -47.71 75.67
CA ASN A 167 -54.39 -48.07 75.87
C ASN A 167 -55.37 -47.03 75.27
N ILE A 168 -54.93 -46.27 74.26
CA ILE A 168 -55.77 -45.34 73.49
C ILE A 168 -55.88 -45.90 72.07
N PHE A 169 -56.65 -46.98 71.91
CA PHE A 169 -57.07 -47.44 70.59
C PHE A 169 -58.41 -48.17 70.64
N ASP A 170 -59.45 -47.49 70.14
CA ASP A 170 -60.72 -48.09 69.78
C ASP A 170 -60.56 -48.80 68.41
N PRO A 171 -60.78 -50.12 68.31
CA PRO A 171 -60.61 -50.86 67.05
C PRO A 171 -61.60 -50.48 65.94
N ALA A 172 -62.60 -49.62 66.21
CA ALA A 172 -63.61 -49.21 65.23
C ALA A 172 -63.25 -47.96 64.39
N SER A 173 -62.18 -47.22 64.71
CA SER A 173 -61.81 -46.01 63.96
C SER A 173 -60.99 -46.32 62.69
N PRO A 174 -61.49 -46.06 61.48
CA PRO A 174 -60.74 -46.30 60.25
C PRO A 174 -59.59 -45.30 60.14
N ILE A 175 -58.35 -45.79 60.25
CA ILE A 175 -57.17 -45.03 59.88
C ILE A 175 -57.31 -44.69 58.40
N VAL A 176 -57.52 -43.41 58.08
CA VAL A 176 -57.64 -42.94 56.70
C VAL A 176 -56.29 -43.15 56.03
N HIS A 177 -56.22 -44.22 55.25
CA HIS A 177 -55.04 -44.60 54.50
C HIS A 177 -54.89 -43.63 53.31
N ILE A 178 -54.33 -42.45 53.56
CA ILE A 178 -53.92 -41.51 52.50
C ILE A 178 -52.70 -42.13 51.80
N GLY A 179 -53.00 -43.11 50.95
CA GLY A 179 -52.05 -43.64 49.99
C GLY A 179 -51.64 -42.52 49.04
N TRP A 180 -50.35 -42.38 48.83
CA TRP A 180 -49.84 -41.62 47.69
C TRP A 180 -50.40 -42.26 46.42
N LEU A 181 -51.13 -41.48 45.62
CA LEU A 181 -51.53 -41.87 44.28
C LEU A 181 -50.26 -42.05 43.44
N GLU A 182 -49.90 -43.31 43.15
CA GLU A 182 -48.99 -43.60 42.05
C GLU A 182 -49.64 -43.09 40.77
N GLY A 183 -49.01 -42.08 40.14
CA GLY A 183 -49.41 -41.53 38.84
C GLY A 183 -49.12 -42.51 37.70
N GLY A 184 -49.78 -43.68 37.73
CA GLY A 184 -49.77 -44.66 36.66
C GLY A 184 -50.63 -44.17 35.50
N SER A 185 -49.99 -43.88 34.37
CA SER A 185 -50.65 -43.41 33.15
C SER A 185 -51.74 -44.38 32.67
N SER A 186 -53.00 -43.97 32.79
CA SER A 186 -54.12 -44.62 32.11
C SER A 186 -55.11 -43.57 31.59
N SER A 187 -55.29 -43.61 30.27
CA SER A 187 -56.41 -43.05 29.48
C SER A 187 -57.35 -42.03 30.15
N PHE A 188 -57.26 -40.76 29.74
CA PHE A 188 -58.41 -39.85 29.78
C PHE A 188 -59.51 -40.33 28.82
N PRO A 189 -60.76 -40.52 29.28
CA PRO A 189 -61.94 -40.36 28.43
C PRO A 189 -62.38 -38.88 28.44
N PRO A 190 -62.97 -38.36 27.35
CA PRO A 190 -63.42 -36.97 27.28
C PRO A 190 -64.73 -36.78 28.06
N SER A 191 -64.80 -35.75 28.91
CA SER A 191 -66.04 -35.37 29.59
C SER A 191 -66.22 -33.85 29.65
N ASP A 192 -67.02 -33.34 28.72
CA ASP A 192 -68.02 -32.27 28.87
C ASP A 192 -67.76 -31.18 29.93
N PHE A 193 -66.96 -30.18 29.58
CA PHE A 193 -66.95 -28.90 30.31
C PHE A 193 -68.19 -28.07 29.97
N LYS A 194 -69.27 -28.29 30.73
CA LYS A 194 -70.44 -27.43 30.72
C LYS A 194 -70.16 -26.20 31.58
N CYS A 195 -69.84 -25.08 30.92
CA CYS A 195 -69.69 -23.79 31.60
C CYS A 195 -71.03 -23.33 32.18
N SER A 196 -71.06 -23.01 33.47
CA SER A 196 -72.17 -22.28 34.10
C SER A 196 -71.61 -21.17 34.97
N SER A 197 -71.89 -19.94 34.57
CA SER A 197 -71.46 -18.71 35.23
C SER A 197 -72.34 -18.38 36.43
N THR A 198 -71.72 -18.09 37.58
CA THR A 198 -72.35 -17.34 38.67
C THR A 198 -71.43 -16.19 39.08
N GLU A 199 -71.97 -14.98 38.98
CA GLU A 199 -71.28 -13.73 39.32
C GLU A 199 -71.09 -13.61 40.84
N SER A 200 -70.00 -12.98 41.28
CA SER A 200 -69.98 -12.36 42.61
C SER A 200 -69.06 -11.13 42.68
N ALA A 201 -69.74 -9.97 42.83
CA ALA A 201 -69.33 -8.72 43.45
C ALA A 201 -67.83 -8.33 43.50
N SER A 202 -67.52 -7.25 42.79
CA SER A 202 -66.31 -6.45 42.95
C SER A 202 -66.06 -5.97 44.39
N LYS A 203 -64.81 -6.10 44.84
CA LYS A 203 -64.22 -5.22 45.85
C LYS A 203 -62.89 -4.69 45.32
N THR A 204 -62.88 -3.42 44.96
CA THR A 204 -61.68 -2.67 44.58
C THR A 204 -60.77 -2.53 45.79
N LYS A 205 -59.77 -3.41 45.90
CA LYS A 205 -58.50 -3.08 46.54
C LYS A 205 -57.61 -2.49 45.44
N ASP A 206 -56.97 -1.37 45.72
CA ASP A 206 -55.94 -0.85 44.82
C ASP A 206 -54.83 -1.91 44.67
N PRO A 207 -54.38 -2.20 43.44
CA PRO A 207 -53.43 -3.28 43.20
C PRO A 207 -52.11 -3.00 43.92
N SER A 208 -51.56 -4.06 44.53
CA SER A 208 -50.22 -4.06 45.11
C SER A 208 -49.19 -3.58 44.08
N ILE A 209 -48.12 -2.92 44.54
CA ILE A 209 -46.99 -2.53 43.65
C ILE A 209 -46.47 -3.75 42.86
N HIS A 210 -46.53 -4.95 43.44
CA HIS A 210 -46.17 -6.18 42.74
C HIS A 210 -47.17 -6.59 41.65
N GLU A 211 -48.48 -6.36 41.87
CA GLU A 211 -49.53 -6.58 40.86
C GLU A 211 -49.42 -5.55 39.73
N LEU A 212 -49.10 -4.29 40.03
CA LEU A 212 -48.82 -3.25 39.03
C LEU A 212 -47.60 -3.60 38.16
N ILE A 213 -46.52 -4.11 38.75
CA ILE A 213 -45.34 -4.58 37.99
C ILE A 213 -45.70 -5.81 37.15
N LEU A 214 -46.51 -6.73 37.67
CA LEU A 214 -46.96 -7.91 36.91
C LEU A 214 -47.88 -7.50 35.75
N LEU A 215 -48.73 -6.49 35.94
CA LEU A 215 -49.57 -5.92 34.89
C LEU A 215 -48.72 -5.25 33.79
N ASP A 216 -47.77 -4.36 34.13
CA ASP A 216 -46.84 -3.73 33.17
C ASP A 216 -46.00 -4.77 32.39
N VAL A 217 -45.53 -5.83 33.04
CA VAL A 217 -44.84 -6.94 32.36
C VAL A 217 -45.78 -7.73 31.43
N ASN A 218 -47.03 -7.94 31.83
CA ASN A 218 -48.02 -8.62 30.99
C ASN A 218 -48.50 -7.74 29.83
N GLU A 219 -48.64 -6.43 30.03
CA GLU A 219 -49.01 -5.43 29.03
C GLU A 219 -47.94 -5.35 27.93
N ARG A 220 -46.66 -5.22 28.29
CA ARG A 220 -45.54 -5.31 27.32
C ARG A 220 -45.46 -6.66 26.61
N ARG A 221 -45.88 -7.74 27.27
CA ARG A 221 -45.95 -9.06 26.64
C ARG A 221 -47.11 -9.16 25.66
N ILE A 222 -48.25 -8.53 25.96
CA ILE A 222 -49.40 -8.41 25.06
C ILE A 222 -49.00 -7.58 23.84
N GLU A 223 -48.45 -6.37 24.02
CA GLU A 223 -47.95 -5.54 22.91
C GLU A 223 -46.95 -6.29 22.00
N SER A 224 -46.06 -7.09 22.59
CA SER A 224 -45.07 -7.90 21.86
C SER A 224 -45.71 -9.04 21.06
N LEU A 225 -46.81 -9.63 21.58
CA LEU A 225 -47.58 -10.65 20.87
C LEU A 225 -48.47 -10.03 19.78
N GLU A 226 -49.07 -8.87 20.03
CA GLU A 226 -49.86 -8.11 19.05
C GLU A 226 -48.99 -7.73 17.84
N ARG A 227 -47.80 -7.16 18.04
CA ARG A 227 -46.86 -6.88 16.94
C ARG A 227 -46.45 -8.15 16.16
N GLN A 228 -46.28 -9.28 16.84
CA GLN A 228 -45.99 -10.55 16.18
C GLN A 228 -47.19 -11.06 15.36
N ILE A 229 -48.42 -10.79 15.80
CA ILE A 229 -49.64 -11.09 15.03
C ILE A 229 -49.71 -10.18 13.81
N ASP A 230 -49.50 -8.86 13.96
CA ASP A 230 -49.47 -7.90 12.85
C ASP A 230 -48.42 -8.29 11.77
N ASP A 231 -47.19 -8.65 12.19
CA ASP A 231 -46.13 -9.13 11.30
C ASP A 231 -46.53 -10.44 10.58
N LEU A 232 -47.21 -11.36 11.28
CA LEU A 232 -47.71 -12.62 10.72
C LEU A 232 -48.85 -12.40 9.73
N GLU A 233 -49.77 -11.47 10.01
CA GLU A 233 -50.86 -11.09 9.11
C GLU A 233 -50.31 -10.41 7.85
N HIS A 234 -49.33 -9.50 8.00
CA HIS A 234 -48.67 -8.86 6.86
C HIS A 234 -47.92 -9.87 5.98
N MET A 235 -47.22 -10.84 6.57
CA MET A 235 -46.60 -11.95 5.83
C MET A 235 -47.65 -12.85 5.15
N TYR A 236 -48.76 -13.16 5.82
CA TYR A 236 -49.84 -13.95 5.25
C TYR A 236 -50.46 -13.26 4.01
N ASP A 237 -50.77 -11.97 4.09
CA ASP A 237 -51.31 -11.22 2.96
C ASP A 237 -50.31 -11.09 1.81
N THR A 238 -49.01 -10.95 2.11
CA THR A 238 -47.94 -10.96 1.09
C THR A 238 -47.90 -12.31 0.36
N ILE A 239 -47.87 -13.42 1.10
CA ILE A 239 -47.86 -14.79 0.54
C ILE A 239 -49.15 -15.06 -0.26
N LYS A 240 -50.29 -14.55 0.20
CA LYS A 240 -51.59 -14.66 -0.49
C LYS A 240 -51.61 -13.88 -1.80
N GLN A 241 -51.01 -12.70 -1.86
CA GLN A 241 -50.83 -11.95 -3.12
C GLN A 241 -49.91 -12.70 -4.09
N GLU A 242 -48.81 -13.27 -3.61
CA GLU A 242 -47.92 -14.10 -4.45
C GLU A 242 -48.61 -15.37 -4.95
N TYR A 243 -49.41 -16.04 -4.10
CA TYR A 243 -50.22 -17.19 -4.48
C TYR A 243 -51.20 -16.84 -5.61
N ASN A 244 -52.00 -15.79 -5.44
CA ASN A 244 -52.97 -15.34 -6.45
C ASN A 244 -52.28 -15.00 -7.79
N LYS A 245 -51.08 -14.40 -7.73
CA LYS A 245 -50.27 -14.11 -8.92
C LYS A 245 -49.76 -15.38 -9.60
N ALA A 246 -49.33 -16.38 -8.83
CA ALA A 246 -48.91 -17.68 -9.36
C ALA A 246 -50.08 -18.47 -9.96
N GLU A 247 -51.27 -18.41 -9.34
CA GLU A 247 -52.50 -19.02 -9.85
C GLU A 247 -52.93 -18.38 -11.18
N SER A 248 -52.93 -17.04 -11.27
CA SER A 248 -53.20 -16.32 -12.52
C SER A 248 -52.20 -16.68 -13.64
N MET A 249 -50.90 -16.83 -13.31
CA MET A 249 -49.89 -17.29 -14.26
C MET A 249 -50.08 -18.74 -14.71
N LEU A 250 -50.64 -19.62 -13.86
CA LEU A 250 -50.98 -20.98 -14.24
C LEU A 250 -52.21 -21.01 -15.16
N GLN A 251 -53.26 -20.25 -14.84
CA GLN A 251 -54.45 -20.12 -15.70
C GLN A 251 -54.07 -19.63 -17.11
N ALA A 252 -53.26 -18.57 -17.22
CA ALA A 252 -52.79 -18.06 -18.51
C ALA A 252 -51.95 -19.08 -19.30
N ARG A 253 -51.21 -19.96 -18.61
CA ARG A 253 -50.46 -21.07 -19.26
C ARG A 253 -51.39 -22.18 -19.73
N ASP A 254 -52.39 -22.54 -18.94
CA ASP A 254 -53.36 -23.57 -19.32
C ASP A 254 -54.24 -23.11 -20.50
N GLU A 255 -54.60 -21.82 -20.56
CA GLU A 255 -55.25 -21.18 -21.71
C GLU A 255 -54.36 -21.23 -22.97
N GLU A 256 -53.07 -20.92 -22.87
CA GLU A 256 -52.14 -21.00 -24.01
C GLU A 256 -51.89 -22.45 -24.45
N ILE A 257 -51.80 -23.40 -23.51
CA ILE A 257 -51.74 -24.84 -23.83
C ILE A 257 -53.02 -25.28 -24.54
N TYR A 258 -54.19 -24.78 -24.14
CA TYR A 258 -55.46 -25.06 -24.83
C TYR A 258 -55.49 -24.45 -26.24
N ARG A 259 -54.98 -23.21 -26.41
CA ARG A 259 -54.84 -22.54 -27.72
C ARG A 259 -53.92 -23.33 -28.65
N LEU A 260 -52.75 -23.73 -28.17
CA LEU A 260 -51.76 -24.50 -28.93
C LEU A 260 -52.29 -25.90 -29.29
N ASN A 261 -52.96 -26.61 -28.37
CA ASN A 261 -53.59 -27.89 -28.68
C ASN A 261 -54.72 -27.75 -29.72
N SER A 262 -55.49 -26.67 -29.67
CA SER A 262 -56.53 -26.37 -30.66
C SER A 262 -55.93 -26.08 -32.04
N GLN A 263 -54.80 -25.35 -32.08
CA GLN A 263 -54.04 -25.09 -33.30
C GLN A 263 -53.52 -26.41 -33.91
N ILE A 264 -52.85 -27.25 -33.11
CA ILE A 264 -52.36 -28.57 -33.52
C ILE A 264 -53.51 -29.45 -34.05
N GLN A 265 -54.68 -29.48 -33.40
CA GLN A 265 -55.82 -30.26 -33.89
C GLN A 265 -56.39 -29.75 -35.22
N ASN A 266 -56.32 -28.44 -35.48
CA ASN A 266 -56.73 -27.88 -36.76
C ASN A 266 -55.71 -28.19 -37.86
N ASP A 267 -54.41 -28.11 -37.54
CA ASP A 267 -53.34 -28.49 -38.47
C ASP A 267 -53.44 -29.98 -38.85
N PHE A 268 -53.69 -30.87 -37.88
CA PHE A 268 -53.95 -32.30 -38.15
C PHE A 268 -55.23 -32.56 -38.97
N LYS A 269 -56.29 -31.75 -38.81
CA LYS A 269 -57.49 -31.85 -39.65
C LYS A 269 -57.23 -31.41 -41.09
N ASN A 270 -56.36 -30.42 -41.30
CA ASN A 270 -55.96 -29.97 -42.64
C ASN A 270 -55.07 -30.99 -43.36
N ILE A 271 -54.31 -31.81 -42.63
CA ILE A 271 -53.47 -32.91 -43.17
C ILE A 271 -54.30 -34.19 -43.44
N ALA A 272 -55.54 -34.28 -42.93
CA ALA A 272 -56.36 -35.50 -43.00
C ALA A 272 -57.13 -35.72 -44.33
N LEU A 273 -56.83 -34.96 -45.39
CA LEU A 273 -57.28 -35.28 -46.75
C LEU A 273 -56.13 -35.90 -47.57
N ASP A 274 -56.30 -37.19 -47.87
CA ASP A 274 -55.59 -38.03 -48.85
C ASP A 274 -54.07 -38.29 -48.65
N PRO A 275 -53.69 -39.35 -47.88
CA PRO A 275 -52.29 -39.70 -47.60
C PRO A 275 -51.50 -40.34 -48.76
N LEU A 276 -51.99 -40.33 -50.02
CA LEU A 276 -51.46 -41.18 -51.09
C LEU A 276 -50.92 -40.49 -52.36
N GLN A 277 -50.77 -39.15 -52.39
CA GLN A 277 -50.18 -38.45 -53.56
C GLN A 277 -48.84 -37.72 -53.34
N GLU A 278 -48.45 -37.37 -52.11
CA GLU A 278 -47.28 -36.48 -51.87
C GLU A 278 -45.90 -37.18 -51.86
N LEU A 279 -45.75 -38.29 -52.57
CA LEU A 279 -44.45 -38.96 -52.79
C LEU A 279 -43.80 -38.57 -54.13
N LYS A 280 -44.28 -37.50 -54.79
CA LYS A 280 -43.80 -37.07 -56.12
C LYS A 280 -43.49 -35.57 -56.31
N HIS A 281 -43.73 -34.70 -55.33
CA HIS A 281 -43.34 -33.28 -55.42
C HIS A 281 -42.54 -32.79 -54.21
N PHE A 282 -41.30 -33.29 -54.10
CA PHE A 282 -40.23 -32.55 -53.42
C PHE A 282 -39.85 -31.32 -54.27
N ASN A 283 -40.62 -30.25 -54.15
CA ASN A 283 -40.25 -28.91 -54.61
C ASN A 283 -39.85 -28.03 -53.41
N SER A 284 -39.00 -27.05 -53.70
CA SER A 284 -38.11 -26.26 -52.82
C SER A 284 -38.70 -25.56 -51.58
N ASP A 285 -40.01 -25.45 -51.43
CA ASP A 285 -40.57 -24.30 -50.69
C ASP A 285 -40.84 -24.58 -49.19
N THR A 286 -40.68 -25.83 -48.74
CA THR A 286 -40.87 -26.21 -47.32
C THR A 286 -39.64 -26.00 -46.43
N LEU A 287 -38.43 -25.82 -46.99
CA LEU A 287 -37.28 -25.39 -46.18
C LEU A 287 -37.52 -23.99 -45.61
N SER A 288 -38.01 -23.06 -46.44
CA SER A 288 -38.18 -21.64 -46.10
C SER A 288 -39.00 -21.40 -44.83
N GLN A 289 -40.09 -22.17 -44.61
CA GLN A 289 -40.92 -21.99 -43.42
C GLN A 289 -40.24 -22.52 -42.14
N THR A 290 -39.47 -23.61 -42.24
CA THR A 290 -38.69 -24.13 -41.09
C THR A 290 -37.47 -23.27 -40.78
N GLU A 291 -36.86 -22.66 -41.79
CA GLU A 291 -35.82 -21.64 -41.64
C GLU A 291 -36.40 -20.39 -40.99
N SER A 292 -37.53 -19.86 -41.45
CA SER A 292 -38.17 -18.66 -40.87
C SER A 292 -38.51 -18.79 -39.37
N ILE A 293 -38.97 -19.95 -38.92
CA ILE A 293 -39.24 -20.20 -37.48
C ILE A 293 -37.92 -20.30 -36.69
N ARG A 294 -36.87 -20.85 -37.29
CA ARG A 294 -35.53 -20.95 -36.68
C ARG A 294 -34.84 -19.59 -36.61
N GLU A 295 -34.95 -18.79 -37.66
CA GLU A 295 -34.46 -17.41 -37.74
C GLU A 295 -35.12 -16.54 -36.67
N ARG A 296 -36.46 -16.53 -36.58
CA ARG A 296 -37.16 -15.77 -35.54
C ARG A 296 -36.71 -16.13 -34.12
N ARG A 297 -36.50 -17.42 -33.83
CA ARG A 297 -35.98 -17.86 -32.53
C ARG A 297 -34.52 -17.44 -32.30
N LEU A 298 -33.71 -17.31 -33.36
CA LEU A 298 -32.35 -16.78 -33.26
C LEU A 298 -32.36 -15.26 -33.09
N GLU A 299 -33.28 -14.54 -33.74
CA GLU A 299 -33.52 -13.11 -33.53
C GLU A 299 -33.92 -12.83 -32.07
N ASP A 300 -34.89 -13.56 -31.51
CA ASP A 300 -35.27 -13.46 -30.08
C ASP A 300 -34.07 -13.64 -29.13
N GLN A 301 -33.17 -14.59 -29.46
CA GLN A 301 -31.96 -14.85 -28.69
C GLN A 301 -30.91 -13.74 -28.84
N ILE A 302 -30.76 -13.19 -30.05
CA ILE A 302 -29.86 -12.07 -30.33
C ILE A 302 -30.36 -10.80 -29.61
N GLU A 303 -31.67 -10.51 -29.67
CA GLU A 303 -32.29 -9.37 -28.97
C GLU A 303 -32.12 -9.50 -27.45
N TYR A 304 -32.34 -10.69 -26.89
CA TYR A 304 -32.07 -10.95 -25.46
C TYR A 304 -30.60 -10.69 -25.10
N ILE A 305 -29.65 -11.15 -25.91
CA ILE A 305 -28.21 -10.92 -25.70
C ILE A 305 -27.88 -9.42 -25.82
N GLN A 306 -28.40 -8.71 -26.81
CA GLN A 306 -28.20 -7.27 -26.98
C GLN A 306 -28.77 -6.49 -25.79
N SER A 307 -29.99 -6.78 -25.35
CA SER A 307 -30.62 -6.21 -24.15
C SER A 307 -29.83 -6.50 -22.87
N TYR A 308 -29.20 -7.68 -22.77
CA TYR A 308 -28.32 -8.02 -21.65
C TYR A 308 -26.98 -7.25 -21.70
N VAL A 309 -26.35 -7.14 -22.87
CA VAL A 309 -25.13 -6.34 -23.09
C VAL A 309 -25.38 -4.87 -22.77
N SER A 310 -26.47 -4.27 -23.28
CA SER A 310 -26.82 -2.87 -22.98
C SER A 310 -27.02 -2.63 -21.48
N ARG A 311 -27.59 -3.58 -20.74
CA ARG A 311 -27.70 -3.49 -19.27
C ARG A 311 -26.33 -3.51 -18.59
N LEU A 312 -25.42 -4.39 -19.02
CA LEU A 312 -24.04 -4.44 -18.48
C LEU A 312 -23.21 -3.20 -18.85
N GLU A 313 -23.43 -2.62 -20.03
CA GLU A 313 -22.77 -1.36 -20.42
C GLU A 313 -23.26 -0.18 -19.58
N ASN A 314 -24.58 -0.10 -19.33
CA ASN A 314 -25.14 0.90 -18.41
C ASN A 314 -24.56 0.73 -16.99
N GLU A 315 -24.56 -0.48 -16.43
CA GLU A 315 -23.97 -0.76 -15.11
C GLU A 315 -22.47 -0.41 -15.05
N ARG A 316 -21.71 -0.71 -16.12
CA ARG A 316 -20.29 -0.33 -16.24
C ARG A 316 -20.11 1.18 -16.29
N THR A 317 -20.97 1.92 -17.00
CA THR A 317 -20.89 3.39 -17.03
C THR A 317 -21.26 4.01 -15.68
N ASP A 318 -22.25 3.47 -14.97
CA ASP A 318 -22.59 3.91 -13.61
C ASP A 318 -21.47 3.64 -12.60
N LEU A 319 -20.84 2.46 -12.66
CA LEU A 319 -19.67 2.15 -11.84
C LEU A 319 -18.49 3.08 -12.15
N LYS A 320 -18.24 3.38 -13.43
CA LYS A 320 -17.22 4.36 -13.82
C LYS A 320 -17.55 5.76 -13.29
N ASN A 321 -18.80 6.21 -13.42
CA ASN A 321 -19.25 7.51 -12.91
C ASN A 321 -19.13 7.60 -11.38
N LYS A 322 -19.38 6.51 -10.65
CA LYS A 322 -19.14 6.43 -9.19
C LYS A 322 -17.65 6.52 -8.87
N PHE A 323 -16.80 5.78 -9.58
CA PHE A 323 -15.35 5.80 -9.40
C PHE A 323 -14.74 7.19 -9.70
N ASP A 324 -15.15 7.84 -10.79
CA ASP A 324 -14.65 9.18 -11.15
C ASP A 324 -15.12 10.25 -10.13
N LYS A 325 -16.33 10.12 -9.57
CA LYS A 325 -16.79 10.95 -8.43
C LYS A 325 -15.96 10.73 -7.17
N GLU A 326 -15.67 9.48 -6.81
CA GLU A 326 -14.88 9.14 -5.63
C GLU A 326 -13.43 9.59 -5.78
N LYS A 327 -12.84 9.40 -6.96
CA LYS A 327 -11.52 9.92 -7.34
C LYS A 327 -11.45 11.44 -7.22
N ASN A 328 -12.45 12.17 -7.72
CA ASN A 328 -12.51 13.62 -7.60
C ASN A 328 -12.66 14.06 -6.12
N ASN A 329 -13.45 13.37 -5.32
CA ASN A 329 -13.52 13.60 -3.87
C ASN A 329 -12.15 13.36 -3.18
N LEU A 330 -11.40 12.35 -3.61
CA LEU A 330 -10.07 12.06 -3.08
C LEU A 330 -9.05 13.13 -3.48
N VAL A 331 -9.09 13.62 -4.72
CA VAL A 331 -8.26 14.73 -5.21
C VAL A 331 -8.59 16.02 -4.47
N ASN A 332 -9.86 16.32 -4.23
CA ASN A 332 -10.28 17.48 -3.44
C ASN A 332 -9.75 17.39 -2.00
N LYS A 333 -9.94 16.25 -1.32
CA LYS A 333 -9.36 16.02 0.02
C LYS A 333 -7.83 16.14 0.03
N LEU A 334 -7.13 15.62 -0.97
CA LEU A 334 -5.68 15.78 -1.11
C LEU A 334 -5.28 17.25 -1.31
N SER A 335 -6.08 18.05 -2.02
CA SER A 335 -5.85 19.49 -2.18
C SER A 335 -6.12 20.27 -0.88
N GLU A 336 -7.14 19.90 -0.12
CA GLU A 336 -7.42 20.43 1.23
C GLU A 336 -6.28 20.11 2.19
N TYR A 337 -5.85 18.84 2.26
CA TYR A 337 -4.69 18.45 3.05
C TYR A 337 -3.44 19.22 2.63
N LYS A 338 -3.15 19.35 1.33
CA LYS A 338 -2.00 20.13 0.84
C LYS A 338 -2.09 21.60 1.26
N SER A 339 -3.27 22.23 1.19
CA SER A 339 -3.49 23.60 1.68
C SER A 339 -3.27 23.71 3.20
N ILE A 340 -3.69 22.71 3.97
CA ILE A 340 -3.44 22.64 5.42
C ILE A 340 -1.93 22.49 5.70
N THR A 341 -1.21 21.64 4.95
CA THR A 341 0.24 21.48 5.10
C THR A 341 1.00 22.75 4.72
N GLU A 342 0.58 23.45 3.65
CA GLU A 342 1.17 24.72 3.24
C GLU A 342 0.91 25.82 4.29
N LYS A 343 -0.29 25.89 4.88
CA LYS A 343 -0.61 26.79 6.01
C LYS A 343 0.23 26.51 7.26
N LEU A 344 0.42 25.22 7.60
CA LEU A 344 1.30 24.82 8.70
C LEU A 344 2.77 25.17 8.42
N LYS A 345 3.21 25.03 7.16
CA LYS A 345 4.58 25.36 6.74
C LYS A 345 4.85 26.87 6.76
N SER A 346 3.88 27.71 6.41
CA SER A 346 3.98 29.16 6.63
C SER A 346 3.95 29.55 8.11
N ALA A 347 3.08 28.94 8.92
CA ALA A 347 3.02 29.20 10.37
C ALA A 347 4.30 28.79 11.12
N SER A 348 5.06 27.81 10.60
CA SER A 348 6.37 27.43 11.15
C SER A 348 7.52 28.38 10.80
N PHE A 349 7.36 29.29 9.84
CA PHE A 349 8.42 30.24 9.44
C PHE A 349 8.32 31.63 10.11
N GLU A 350 7.15 32.01 10.65
CA GLU A 350 6.96 33.32 11.31
C GLU A 350 7.30 33.32 12.83
N ASN A 351 7.55 32.16 13.44
CA ASN A 351 7.86 32.04 14.88
C ASN A 351 9.33 31.72 15.21
N ALA A 352 10.24 31.86 14.24
CA ALA A 352 11.67 31.54 14.39
C ALA A 352 12.62 32.75 14.36
N SER A 353 12.08 33.97 14.47
CA SER A 353 12.86 35.22 14.43
C SER A 353 12.71 36.03 15.72
N ASN A 354 13.22 35.49 16.83
CA ASN A 354 13.51 36.23 18.08
C ASN A 354 14.42 35.42 19.03
N SER A 355 15.75 35.43 18.78
CA SER A 355 16.79 35.49 19.83
C SER A 355 18.21 35.56 19.24
N GLU A 356 18.85 36.71 19.48
CA GLU A 356 20.30 36.99 19.58
C GLU A 356 21.08 35.89 20.37
N PHE A 357 22.41 35.74 20.41
CA PHE A 357 23.63 36.47 19.98
C PHE A 357 24.81 35.47 20.16
N LEU A 358 26.03 35.57 19.61
CA LEU A 358 26.62 36.10 18.36
C LEU A 358 28.08 35.55 18.30
N ASP A 359 28.75 35.48 17.14
CA ASP A 359 30.23 35.37 17.13
C ASP A 359 30.89 36.04 15.90
N SER A 360 31.69 37.09 16.14
CA SER A 360 32.82 37.58 15.31
C SER A 360 32.57 38.15 13.87
N PRO A 361 33.56 38.81 13.19
CA PRO A 361 34.11 40.13 13.56
C PRO A 361 34.40 41.09 12.37
N ASN A 362 34.44 42.42 12.61
CA ASN A 362 35.37 43.42 12.00
C ASN A 362 34.85 44.87 12.09
N SER A 363 35.67 45.82 12.55
CA SER A 363 36.03 47.04 11.78
C SER A 363 36.92 48.01 12.58
N PHE A 364 37.72 48.76 11.81
CA PHE A 364 38.45 49.98 12.20
C PHE A 364 37.60 51.00 12.98
N VAL A 365 38.24 51.79 13.86
CA VAL A 365 38.43 53.25 13.72
C VAL A 365 39.33 53.79 14.85
N ASN A 366 40.02 54.90 14.53
CA ASN A 366 40.96 55.69 15.35
C ASN A 366 40.55 55.94 16.81
N ASP A 367 41.56 56.19 17.67
CA ASP A 367 41.60 57.50 18.35
C ASP A 367 43.03 58.01 18.62
N PHE A 368 43.18 59.32 18.61
CA PHE A 368 44.42 60.07 18.85
C PHE A 368 44.28 60.79 20.20
N ASP A 369 45.30 60.80 21.06
CA ASP A 369 45.36 61.81 22.13
C ASP A 369 46.77 62.28 22.48
N TYR A 370 46.91 63.57 22.75
CA TYR A 370 48.18 64.33 22.77
C TYR A 370 48.40 65.04 24.11
N GLN A 371 49.38 64.61 24.92
CA GLN A 371 49.97 65.39 26.03
C GLN A 371 51.39 64.88 26.34
N ARG A 372 52.38 65.66 26.83
CA ARG A 372 52.68 67.11 26.77
C ARG A 372 54.17 67.28 27.14
N ILE A 373 54.86 68.29 26.60
CA ILE A 373 56.31 68.52 26.77
C ILE A 373 56.66 69.07 28.17
N ASN A 374 57.86 68.76 28.69
CA ASN A 374 58.66 69.71 29.50
C ASN A 374 60.17 69.36 29.53
N SER A 375 61.01 70.39 29.52
CA SER A 375 62.49 70.35 29.61
C SER A 375 63.00 71.70 30.16
N PRO A 376 64.10 71.75 30.96
CA PRO A 376 64.74 73.01 31.31
C PRO A 376 66.27 73.07 31.06
N ASN A 377 66.68 74.09 30.29
CA ASN A 377 67.82 75.03 30.40
C ASN A 377 69.24 74.65 30.92
N ALA A 378 70.21 75.47 30.49
CA ALA A 378 71.64 75.46 30.82
C ALA A 378 72.13 76.83 31.38
N GLU A 379 73.30 76.87 32.03
CA GLU A 379 73.96 78.09 32.53
C GLU A 379 75.50 78.12 32.30
N PHE A 380 76.15 79.25 32.63
CA PHE A 380 77.43 79.77 32.11
C PHE A 380 78.68 79.64 33.04
N SER A 381 79.89 79.86 32.49
CA SER A 381 80.88 80.91 32.88
C SER A 381 82.39 80.51 32.85
N ASN A 382 83.30 81.50 32.99
CA ASN A 382 84.73 81.50 32.57
C ASN A 382 85.51 82.64 33.28
N TYR A 383 86.78 82.51 33.73
CA TYR A 383 87.63 83.67 34.19
C TYR A 383 89.19 83.45 34.31
N GLN A 384 89.95 84.56 34.41
CA GLN A 384 91.43 84.73 34.27
C GLN A 384 92.23 85.11 35.58
N ASN A 385 93.54 85.43 35.46
CA ASN A 385 94.60 85.54 36.50
C ASN A 385 95.54 86.79 36.33
N ARG A 386 96.10 87.43 37.40
CA ARG A 386 97.23 88.43 37.36
C ARG A 386 97.69 89.04 38.73
N ASN A 387 99.00 89.30 38.94
CA ASN A 387 99.61 90.52 39.59
C ASN A 387 101.13 90.43 39.94
N PHE A 388 101.93 91.51 39.73
CA PHE A 388 103.26 91.81 40.39
C PHE A 388 103.89 93.16 39.93
N ASN A 389 104.23 94.10 40.85
CA ASN A 389 105.37 95.08 40.83
C ASN A 389 105.14 96.33 41.73
N LEU A 390 106.14 96.78 42.52
CA LEU A 390 106.05 98.06 43.29
C LEU A 390 107.38 98.72 43.76
N ASN A 391 108.57 98.09 43.64
CA ASN A 391 109.74 98.45 44.47
C ASN A 391 110.74 99.49 43.88
N LEU A 392 110.44 100.10 42.73
CA LEU A 392 111.38 101.02 42.03
C LEU A 392 111.22 102.50 42.44
N SER A 393 110.01 102.89 42.88
CA SER A 393 109.61 104.29 43.08
C SER A 393 110.43 105.02 44.16
N GLU A 394 110.73 104.33 45.28
CA GLU A 394 111.31 104.98 46.47
C GLU A 394 112.77 105.42 46.30
N LYS A 395 113.56 104.71 45.48
CA LYS A 395 115.00 105.00 45.33
C LYS A 395 115.27 106.25 44.48
N ILE A 396 114.46 106.52 43.47
CA ILE A 396 114.63 107.68 42.58
C ILE A 396 114.31 108.98 43.34
N SER A 397 113.26 108.99 44.17
CA SER A 397 112.87 110.16 44.97
C SER A 397 113.93 110.61 45.97
N SER A 398 114.75 109.70 46.50
CA SER A 398 115.86 110.00 47.42
C SER A 398 117.00 110.77 46.75
N LEU A 399 117.26 110.53 45.46
CA LEU A 399 118.37 111.14 44.73
C LEU A 399 118.08 112.60 44.35
N MET A 400 116.87 112.89 43.85
CA MET A 400 116.49 114.23 43.38
C MET A 400 116.57 115.27 44.52
N ASN A 401 116.09 114.90 45.73
CA ASN A 401 116.16 115.74 46.93
C ASN A 401 117.59 116.14 47.35
N LYS A 402 118.63 115.37 46.96
CA LYS A 402 120.03 115.72 47.21
C LYS A 402 120.57 116.72 46.19
N LEU A 403 120.05 116.69 44.96
CA LEU A 403 120.49 117.53 43.84
C LEU A 403 119.96 118.97 43.97
N ASP A 404 118.69 119.13 44.33
CA ASP A 404 118.06 120.44 44.56
C ASP A 404 118.73 121.23 45.71
N ASN A 405 119.19 120.53 46.75
CA ASN A 405 119.97 121.10 47.85
C ASN A 405 121.36 121.62 47.42
N PHE A 406 121.97 121.03 46.38
CA PHE A 406 123.25 121.49 45.85
C PHE A 406 123.07 122.76 45.01
N ILE A 407 122.08 122.77 44.11
CA ILE A 407 121.75 123.91 43.26
C ILE A 407 121.42 125.15 44.11
N SER A 408 120.63 124.97 45.17
CA SER A 408 120.26 126.04 46.10
C SER A 408 121.46 126.70 46.79
N LYS A 409 122.50 125.93 47.15
CA LYS A 409 123.74 126.46 47.74
C LYS A 409 124.61 127.17 46.70
N PHE A 410 124.70 126.64 45.48
CA PHE A 410 125.51 127.22 44.41
C PHE A 410 124.97 128.59 43.95
N SER A 411 123.65 128.76 43.90
CA SER A 411 123.02 130.05 43.57
C SER A 411 123.30 131.15 44.61
N ASN A 412 123.40 130.83 45.90
CA ASN A 412 123.72 131.82 46.93
C ASN A 412 125.18 132.32 46.79
N ILE A 413 126.13 131.43 46.50
CA ILE A 413 127.55 131.77 46.30
C ILE A 413 127.74 132.69 45.08
N LEU A 414 126.94 132.51 44.02
CA LEU A 414 126.96 133.39 42.85
C LEU A 414 126.38 134.79 43.13
N ASN A 415 125.35 134.89 43.98
CA ASN A 415 124.74 136.19 44.31
C ASN A 415 125.62 137.06 45.23
N GLU A 416 126.39 136.47 46.14
CA GLU A 416 127.31 137.24 47.01
C GLU A 416 128.47 137.89 46.21
N ASN A 417 128.90 137.28 45.11
CA ASN A 417 130.00 137.78 44.27
C ASN A 417 129.67 139.04 43.46
N ASN A 418 128.41 139.45 43.32
CA ASN A 418 128.05 140.63 42.51
C ASN A 418 128.16 141.97 43.27
N ASN A 419 128.21 141.98 44.60
CA ASN A 419 128.07 143.21 45.38
C ASN A 419 129.37 143.78 45.98
N ASN A 420 130.48 143.03 46.01
CA ASN A 420 131.77 143.52 46.54
C ASN A 420 132.94 143.21 45.57
N LYS A 421 133.68 144.25 45.16
CA LYS A 421 134.82 144.14 44.23
C LYS A 421 136.08 143.57 44.90
N THR A 422 136.06 142.29 45.25
CA THR A 422 137.28 141.49 45.54
C THR A 422 137.11 140.07 45.04
N PHE A 423 137.96 139.66 44.10
CA PHE A 423 137.87 138.37 43.41
C PHE A 423 138.35 137.24 44.32
N PHE A 424 137.45 136.39 44.80
CA PHE A 424 137.80 135.16 45.52
C PHE A 424 137.65 133.93 44.61
N PRO A 425 138.63 133.02 44.57
CA PRO A 425 138.53 131.79 43.79
C PRO A 425 137.54 130.80 44.45
N ILE A 426 136.81 130.06 43.61
CA ILE A 426 135.87 129.01 44.03
C ILE A 426 136.64 127.92 44.80
N ASN A 427 136.15 127.57 45.99
CA ASN A 427 136.85 126.63 46.88
C ASN A 427 136.68 125.17 46.40
N ASN A 428 137.80 124.44 46.30
CA ASN A 428 137.89 123.11 45.69
C ASN A 428 136.93 122.07 46.31
N ASP A 429 136.62 122.18 47.61
CA ASP A 429 135.70 121.27 48.31
C ASP A 429 134.33 121.14 47.62
N THR A 430 133.82 122.22 47.01
CA THR A 430 132.52 122.19 46.30
C THR A 430 132.58 121.41 44.99
N ILE A 431 133.73 121.43 44.31
CA ILE A 431 134.00 120.68 43.07
C ILE A 431 134.24 119.21 43.41
N ASP A 432 134.97 118.92 44.50
CA ASP A 432 135.19 117.55 44.97
C ASP A 432 133.90 116.88 45.47
N GLN A 433 133.01 117.62 46.12
CA GLN A 433 131.70 117.08 46.53
C GLN A 433 130.79 116.81 45.32
N PHE A 434 130.84 117.64 44.27
CA PHE A 434 130.16 117.37 43.00
C PHE A 434 130.74 116.14 42.29
N ASN A 435 132.08 116.00 42.23
CA ASN A 435 132.76 114.82 41.71
C ASN A 435 132.44 113.55 42.50
N LYS A 436 132.25 113.65 43.81
CA LYS A 436 131.84 112.52 44.67
C LYS A 436 130.41 112.06 44.36
N ASN A 437 129.47 112.99 44.20
CA ASN A 437 128.11 112.70 43.78
C ASN A 437 128.06 112.10 42.36
N LEU A 438 128.87 112.60 41.42
CA LEU A 438 129.00 112.02 40.09
C LEU A 438 129.60 110.61 40.10
N LYS A 439 130.54 110.30 41.00
CA LYS A 439 131.05 108.92 41.20
C LYS A 439 129.98 108.00 41.79
N GLU A 440 129.16 108.47 42.72
CA GLU A 440 128.03 107.69 43.26
C GLU A 440 126.98 107.41 42.16
N LEU A 441 126.64 108.42 41.35
CA LEU A 441 125.73 108.29 40.22
C LEU A 441 126.28 107.35 39.13
N LYS A 442 127.58 107.42 38.85
CA LYS A 442 128.25 106.46 37.95
C LYS A 442 128.28 105.05 38.52
N SER A 443 128.48 104.87 39.83
CA SER A 443 128.42 103.55 40.48
C SER A 443 127.03 102.90 40.39
N ILE A 444 125.95 103.69 40.42
CA ILE A 444 124.57 103.19 40.28
C ILE A 444 124.28 102.79 38.82
N LEU A 445 124.80 103.55 37.84
CA LEU A 445 124.70 103.23 36.42
C LEU A 445 125.55 102.02 36.02
N ASP A 446 126.79 101.93 36.50
CA ASP A 446 127.71 100.83 36.20
C ASP A 446 127.24 99.49 36.82
N SER A 447 126.45 99.50 37.91
CA SER A 447 125.75 98.29 38.38
C SER A 447 124.52 97.95 37.50
N GLN A 448 123.70 98.95 37.11
CA GLN A 448 122.54 98.68 36.25
C GLN A 448 122.92 98.18 34.85
N ILE A 449 124.03 98.65 34.26
CA ILE A 449 124.46 98.23 32.92
C ILE A 449 125.00 96.79 32.93
N ASN A 450 125.74 96.39 33.97
CA ASN A 450 126.20 94.99 34.08
C ASN A 450 125.06 94.01 34.41
N ASP A 451 124.08 94.40 35.24
CA ASP A 451 122.90 93.56 35.50
C ASP A 451 122.00 93.45 34.24
N SER A 452 121.81 94.53 33.47
CA SER A 452 120.92 94.51 32.29
C SER A 452 121.47 93.78 31.05
N ILE A 453 122.80 93.56 30.96
CA ILE A 453 123.41 92.71 29.93
C ILE A 453 123.46 91.22 30.37
N GLY A 454 123.54 90.93 31.67
CA GLY A 454 123.46 89.56 32.19
C GLY A 454 122.04 88.96 32.19
N ILE A 455 121.03 89.77 32.47
CA ILE A 455 119.63 89.31 32.58
C ILE A 455 118.99 89.09 31.20
N SER A 456 119.35 89.86 30.18
CA SER A 456 118.72 89.83 28.86
C SER A 456 119.01 88.59 28.00
N SER A 457 120.02 87.78 28.32
CA SER A 457 120.25 86.46 27.68
C SER A 457 119.59 85.29 28.41
N SER A 458 119.43 85.40 29.73
CA SER A 458 118.81 84.37 30.56
C SER A 458 117.27 84.48 30.56
N GLU A 459 116.71 85.69 30.46
CA GLU A 459 115.26 85.85 30.26
C GLU A 459 114.81 85.57 28.82
N ALA A 460 115.66 85.79 27.81
CA ALA A 460 115.36 85.39 26.43
C ALA A 460 115.26 83.86 26.30
N THR A 461 116.25 83.12 26.80
CA THR A 461 116.21 81.63 26.82
C THR A 461 115.11 81.09 27.73
N ARG A 462 114.77 81.78 28.82
CA ARG A 462 113.63 81.42 29.68
C ARG A 462 112.28 81.71 29.04
N LEU A 463 112.13 82.79 28.26
CA LEU A 463 110.92 83.06 27.47
C LEU A 463 110.80 82.07 26.31
N GLU A 464 111.89 81.72 25.64
CA GLU A 464 111.90 80.73 24.55
C GLU A 464 111.61 79.30 25.07
N ASN A 465 112.11 78.95 26.26
CA ASN A 465 111.71 77.72 26.95
C ASN A 465 110.26 77.77 27.45
N ASN A 466 109.78 78.90 27.99
CA ASN A 466 108.37 79.06 28.37
C ASN A 466 107.45 78.99 27.15
N ILE A 467 107.87 79.51 25.98
CA ILE A 467 107.11 79.40 24.72
C ILE A 467 107.08 77.94 24.28
N LYS A 468 108.21 77.21 24.32
CA LYS A 468 108.22 75.75 24.06
C LYS A 468 107.37 74.96 25.04
N ASP A 469 107.40 75.28 26.33
CA ASP A 469 106.53 74.63 27.33
C ASP A 469 105.04 74.96 27.09
N ILE A 470 104.71 76.18 26.64
CA ILE A 470 103.35 76.57 26.24
C ILE A 470 102.95 75.88 24.94
N GLU A 471 103.85 75.72 23.96
CA GLU A 471 103.61 74.96 22.73
C GLU A 471 103.38 73.49 23.03
N VAL A 472 104.20 72.87 23.88
CA VAL A 472 104.02 71.49 24.36
C VAL A 472 102.70 71.34 25.16
N GLN A 473 102.34 72.32 26.00
CA GLN A 473 101.05 72.32 26.70
C GLN A 473 99.86 72.53 25.74
N LEU A 474 100.01 73.37 24.71
CA LEU A 474 98.99 73.61 23.70
C LEU A 474 98.80 72.36 22.83
N GLU A 475 99.88 71.70 22.44
CA GLU A 475 99.88 70.47 21.64
C GLU A 475 99.37 69.27 22.46
N SER A 476 99.69 69.22 23.77
CA SER A 476 99.03 68.33 24.75
C SER A 476 97.54 68.63 24.86
N ALA A 477 97.12 69.90 24.97
CA ALA A 477 95.71 70.28 25.08
C ALA A 477 94.93 70.04 23.76
N ILE A 478 95.58 70.13 22.60
CA ILE A 478 95.02 69.74 21.30
C ILE A 478 94.87 68.21 21.22
N SER A 479 95.88 67.46 21.69
CA SER A 479 95.82 66.00 21.81
C SER A 479 94.73 65.55 22.79
N GLU A 480 94.61 66.18 23.95
CA GLU A 480 93.53 65.98 24.92
C GLU A 480 92.17 66.33 24.31
N LYS A 481 92.04 67.43 23.58
CA LYS A 481 90.78 67.80 22.89
C LYS A 481 90.36 66.75 21.85
N GLU A 482 91.28 66.25 21.04
CA GLU A 482 90.98 65.19 20.07
C GLU A 482 90.74 63.83 20.77
N ASN A 483 91.41 63.55 21.89
CA ASN A 483 91.09 62.40 22.76
C ASN A 483 89.69 62.52 23.37
N PHE A 484 89.29 63.68 23.89
CA PHE A 484 87.93 63.93 24.40
C PHE A 484 86.88 63.84 23.30
N LYS A 485 87.18 64.27 22.09
CA LYS A 485 86.31 64.13 20.91
C LYS A 485 86.16 62.67 20.47
N SER A 486 87.26 61.90 20.50
CA SER A 486 87.25 60.44 20.30
C SER A 486 86.44 59.73 21.39
N LEU A 487 86.63 60.08 22.66
CA LEU A 487 85.91 59.53 23.80
C LEU A 487 84.41 59.89 23.75
N TYR A 488 84.07 61.12 23.36
CA TYR A 488 82.69 61.55 23.16
C TYR A 488 82.01 60.79 22.01
N GLN A 489 82.74 60.55 20.91
CA GLN A 489 82.26 59.73 19.81
C GLN A 489 82.04 58.28 20.27
N GLN A 490 82.99 57.69 21.01
CA GLN A 490 82.89 56.35 21.58
C GLN A 490 81.67 56.22 22.51
N VAL A 491 81.48 57.16 23.45
CA VAL A 491 80.32 57.19 24.35
C VAL A 491 79.00 57.40 23.59
N SER A 492 79.00 58.22 22.53
CA SER A 492 77.83 58.42 21.67
C SER A 492 77.47 57.14 20.90
N ASP A 493 78.44 56.42 20.37
CA ASP A 493 78.21 55.15 19.69
C ASP A 493 77.83 54.03 20.67
N GLU A 494 78.40 54.00 21.88
CA GLU A 494 78.02 53.07 22.95
C GLU A 494 76.57 53.30 23.43
N LEU A 495 76.17 54.57 23.66
CA LEU A 495 74.76 54.93 23.93
C LEU A 495 73.83 54.58 22.77
N ARG A 496 74.30 54.64 21.52
CA ARG A 496 73.53 54.21 20.35
C ARG A 496 73.37 52.68 20.32
N TYR A 497 74.41 51.92 20.63
CA TYR A 497 74.31 50.46 20.79
C TYR A 497 73.41 50.08 21.97
N GLU A 498 73.43 50.82 23.09
CA GLU A 498 72.56 50.57 24.24
C GLU A 498 71.08 50.86 23.92
N ARG A 499 70.79 51.93 23.16
CA ARG A 499 69.44 52.19 22.63
C ARG A 499 68.97 51.08 21.68
N GLN A 500 69.82 50.63 20.75
CA GLN A 500 69.48 49.51 19.87
C GLN A 500 69.30 48.20 20.65
N SER A 501 70.12 47.95 21.68
CA SER A 501 70.01 46.79 22.58
C SER A 501 68.70 46.81 23.36
N THR A 502 68.26 47.97 23.86
CA THR A 502 66.98 48.10 24.58
C THR A 502 65.77 48.01 23.65
N GLU A 503 65.84 48.52 22.42
CA GLU A 503 64.81 48.28 21.39
C GLU A 503 64.73 46.80 20.98
N LEU A 504 65.87 46.13 20.78
CA LEU A 504 65.93 44.69 20.49
C LEU A 504 65.35 43.88 21.65
N LYS A 505 65.64 44.22 22.91
CA LYS A 505 65.03 43.59 24.10
C LYS A 505 63.50 43.76 24.12
N LYS A 506 62.98 44.96 23.84
CA LYS A 506 61.52 45.19 23.72
C LYS A 506 60.91 44.34 22.61
N LYS A 507 61.59 44.24 21.45
CA LYS A 507 61.13 43.44 20.31
C LYS A 507 61.16 41.94 20.59
N ILE A 508 62.18 41.45 21.31
CA ILE A 508 62.25 40.07 21.82
C ILE A 508 61.05 39.81 22.74
N HIS A 509 60.77 40.68 23.72
CA HIS A 509 59.64 40.49 24.63
C HIS A 509 58.27 40.48 23.92
N SER A 510 58.09 41.29 22.87
CA SER A 510 56.90 41.23 22.02
C SER A 510 56.79 39.86 21.33
N LEU A 511 57.88 39.37 20.72
CA LEU A 511 57.90 38.09 20.03
C LEU A 511 57.75 36.89 20.99
N GLU A 512 58.24 36.99 22.22
CA GLU A 512 58.00 36.00 23.28
C GLU A 512 56.52 35.94 23.66
N SER A 513 55.86 37.09 23.83
CA SER A 513 54.42 37.20 24.07
C SER A 513 53.61 36.61 22.91
N ASP A 514 53.94 36.97 21.66
CA ASP A 514 53.28 36.45 20.47
C ASP A 514 53.43 34.93 20.37
N LEU A 515 54.65 34.41 20.59
CA LEU A 515 54.96 32.98 20.58
C LEU A 515 54.16 32.19 21.63
N GLU A 516 53.97 32.74 22.84
CA GLU A 516 53.19 32.08 23.89
C GLU A 516 51.67 32.12 23.58
N SER A 517 51.20 33.20 22.96
CA SER A 517 49.83 33.26 22.41
C SER A 517 49.61 32.20 21.32
N GLU A 518 50.62 31.88 20.53
CA GLU A 518 50.51 30.92 19.44
C GLU A 518 50.68 29.46 19.91
N LYS A 519 51.52 29.21 20.92
CA LYS A 519 51.56 27.91 21.62
C LYS A 519 50.21 27.58 22.26
N THR A 520 49.55 28.56 22.90
CA THR A 520 48.23 28.34 23.52
C THR A 520 47.13 28.12 22.48
N LYS A 521 47.15 28.80 21.32
CA LYS A 521 46.28 28.45 20.18
C LYS A 521 46.56 27.05 19.64
N ARG A 522 47.83 26.66 19.50
CA ARG A 522 48.23 25.32 19.05
C ARG A 522 47.77 24.21 19.99
N LEU A 523 47.84 24.43 21.30
CA LEU A 523 47.30 23.49 22.31
C LEU A 523 45.78 23.36 22.20
N LYS A 524 45.05 24.45 21.98
CA LYS A 524 43.59 24.41 21.73
C LYS A 524 43.26 23.65 20.44
N LEU A 525 43.98 23.89 19.35
CA LEU A 525 43.83 23.14 18.09
C LEU A 525 44.12 21.65 18.27
N GLN A 526 45.15 21.28 19.05
CA GLN A 526 45.44 19.89 19.37
C GLN A 526 44.34 19.24 20.23
N GLY A 527 43.74 19.99 21.16
CA GLY A 527 42.54 19.58 21.90
C GLY A 527 41.37 19.27 20.97
N LEU A 528 41.00 20.24 20.13
CA LEU A 528 39.94 20.08 19.11
C LEU A 528 40.21 18.93 18.14
N GLN A 529 41.47 18.69 17.77
CA GLN A 529 41.84 17.58 16.88
C GLN A 529 41.71 16.21 17.58
N ASN A 530 42.00 16.13 18.88
CA ASN A 530 41.76 14.94 19.68
C ASN A 530 40.25 14.70 19.90
N GLU A 531 39.47 15.75 20.12
CA GLU A 531 38.00 15.67 20.18
C GLU A 531 37.44 15.18 18.84
N PHE A 532 37.87 15.75 17.71
CA PHE A 532 37.44 15.33 16.37
C PHE A 532 37.77 13.87 16.07
N ASN A 533 38.97 13.40 16.44
CA ASN A 533 39.36 11.98 16.29
C ASN A 533 38.56 11.03 17.22
N ASN A 534 38.01 11.53 18.32
CA ASN A 534 37.16 10.76 19.24
C ASN A 534 35.67 10.75 18.83
N ILE A 535 35.25 11.56 17.85
CA ILE A 535 33.90 11.47 17.28
C ILE A 535 33.84 10.19 16.44
N ASN A 536 33.28 9.14 17.03
CA ASN A 536 33.34 7.76 16.52
C ASN A 536 32.32 7.51 15.38
N ILE A 537 32.53 8.18 14.25
CA ILE A 537 31.69 8.08 13.05
C ILE A 537 31.63 6.64 12.51
N GLU A 538 32.64 5.80 12.78
CA GLU A 538 32.63 4.38 12.41
C GLU A 538 31.60 3.58 13.22
N SER A 539 31.40 3.84 14.52
CA SER A 539 30.38 3.14 15.30
C SER A 539 28.97 3.50 14.87
N ASP A 540 28.70 4.78 14.59
CA ASP A 540 27.38 5.24 14.15
C ASP A 540 27.05 4.76 12.73
N ASN A 541 28.03 4.72 11.82
CA ASN A 541 27.88 4.10 10.50
C ASN A 541 27.65 2.58 10.61
N HIS A 542 28.35 1.88 11.52
CA HIS A 542 28.14 0.45 11.74
C HIS A 542 26.73 0.19 12.29
N PHE A 543 26.27 0.98 13.28
CA PHE A 543 24.92 0.86 13.84
C PHE A 543 23.86 1.10 12.76
N SER A 544 23.97 2.21 12.02
CA SER A 544 23.07 2.57 10.92
C SER A 544 23.01 1.49 9.84
N LYS A 545 24.14 0.85 9.52
CA LYS A 545 24.21 -0.25 8.54
C LYS A 545 23.51 -1.52 9.04
N VAL A 546 23.70 -1.89 10.31
CA VAL A 546 23.02 -3.05 10.92
C VAL A 546 21.51 -2.82 10.99
N GLU A 547 21.07 -1.60 11.31
CA GLU A 547 19.64 -1.24 11.34
C GLU A 547 19.01 -1.23 9.94
N LEU A 548 19.74 -0.74 8.92
CA LEU A 548 19.35 -0.87 7.52
C LEU A 548 19.24 -2.32 7.05
N GLU A 549 20.16 -3.18 7.47
CA GLU A 549 20.14 -4.60 7.12
C GLU A 549 18.99 -5.36 7.83
N ALA A 550 18.73 -5.05 9.10
CA ALA A 550 17.59 -5.57 9.85
C ALA A 550 16.23 -5.14 9.24
N THR A 551 16.08 -3.87 8.90
CA THR A 551 14.85 -3.35 8.25
C THR A 551 14.68 -3.90 6.83
N HIS A 552 15.76 -4.09 6.08
CA HIS A 552 15.72 -4.75 4.77
C HIS A 552 15.28 -6.22 4.89
N ASN A 553 15.78 -6.95 5.89
CA ASN A 553 15.38 -8.33 6.15
C ASN A 553 13.90 -8.45 6.57
N LEU A 554 13.41 -7.53 7.41
CA LEU A 554 11.98 -7.43 7.74
C LEU A 554 11.12 -7.15 6.50
N LEU A 555 11.52 -6.18 5.66
CA LEU A 555 10.82 -5.86 4.41
C LEU A 555 10.75 -7.07 3.46
N ASN A 556 11.82 -7.85 3.35
CA ASN A 556 11.85 -9.07 2.55
C ASN A 556 11.02 -10.21 3.18
N SER A 557 10.84 -10.23 4.51
CA SER A 557 9.91 -11.13 5.18
C SER A 557 8.45 -10.76 4.87
N CYS A 558 8.07 -9.50 5.04
CA CYS A 558 6.72 -9.02 4.72
C CYS A 558 6.36 -9.20 3.23
N LYS A 559 7.32 -9.05 2.31
CA LYS A 559 7.09 -9.36 0.89
C LYS A 559 6.72 -10.83 0.65
N ARG A 560 7.43 -11.76 1.29
CA ARG A 560 7.13 -13.21 1.20
C ARG A 560 5.74 -13.52 1.76
N GLU A 561 5.41 -12.99 2.94
CA GLU A 561 4.10 -13.14 3.56
C GLU A 561 2.97 -12.56 2.67
N ILE A 562 3.19 -11.39 2.04
CA ILE A 562 2.24 -10.81 1.08
C ILE A 562 2.05 -11.71 -0.16
N ASP A 563 3.11 -12.34 -0.66
CA ASP A 563 3.02 -13.24 -1.83
C ASP A 563 2.41 -14.60 -1.48
N GLU A 564 2.63 -15.10 -0.26
CA GLU A 564 1.91 -16.25 0.32
C GLU A 564 0.41 -15.95 0.46
N LEU A 565 0.03 -14.80 1.05
CA LEU A 565 -1.37 -14.36 1.18
C LEU A 565 -2.06 -14.12 -0.17
N LYS A 566 -1.33 -13.71 -1.22
CA LYS A 566 -1.85 -13.64 -2.59
C LYS A 566 -2.11 -15.03 -3.16
N SER A 567 -1.20 -15.97 -2.95
CA SER A 567 -1.35 -17.37 -3.39
C SER A 567 -2.55 -18.02 -2.71
N GLU A 568 -2.69 -17.84 -1.39
CA GLU A 568 -3.85 -18.31 -0.63
C GLU A 568 -5.16 -17.67 -1.12
N ASN A 569 -5.19 -16.36 -1.36
CA ASN A 569 -6.36 -15.69 -1.95
C ASN A 569 -6.74 -16.24 -3.34
N GLN A 570 -5.75 -16.55 -4.19
CA GLN A 570 -6.01 -17.16 -5.49
C GLN A 570 -6.60 -18.56 -5.33
N ASN A 571 -6.07 -19.38 -4.43
CA ASN A 571 -6.59 -20.72 -4.13
C ASN A 571 -8.03 -20.65 -3.57
N LEU A 572 -8.29 -19.81 -2.57
CA LEU A 572 -9.63 -19.56 -2.02
C LEU A 572 -10.62 -19.10 -3.11
N LYS A 573 -10.18 -18.23 -4.03
CA LYS A 573 -11.01 -17.78 -5.16
C LYS A 573 -11.35 -18.92 -6.13
N SER A 574 -10.42 -19.83 -6.40
CA SER A 574 -10.66 -21.05 -7.18
C SER A 574 -11.66 -21.98 -6.49
N GLN A 575 -11.48 -22.26 -5.19
CA GLN A 575 -12.40 -23.08 -4.41
C GLN A 575 -13.81 -22.49 -4.33
N VAL A 576 -13.95 -21.16 -4.26
CA VAL A 576 -15.25 -20.47 -4.32
C VAL A 576 -15.90 -20.62 -5.70
N LEU A 577 -15.11 -20.61 -6.78
CA LEU A 577 -15.62 -20.88 -8.14
C LEU A 577 -16.13 -22.33 -8.25
N GLU A 578 -15.35 -23.30 -7.80
CA GLU A 578 -15.68 -24.73 -7.81
C GLU A 578 -16.97 -25.02 -7.03
N LYS A 579 -17.07 -24.50 -5.79
CA LYS A 579 -18.30 -24.61 -4.98
C LYS A 579 -19.50 -23.93 -5.63
N LYS A 580 -19.29 -22.90 -6.46
CA LYS A 580 -20.37 -22.24 -7.21
C LYS A 580 -20.84 -23.09 -8.40
N SER A 581 -19.95 -23.82 -9.08
CA SER A 581 -20.34 -24.83 -10.07
C SER A 581 -21.05 -26.02 -9.42
N ASP A 582 -20.54 -26.55 -8.31
CA ASP A 582 -21.17 -27.66 -7.58
C ASP A 582 -22.59 -27.29 -7.14
N LYS A 583 -22.77 -26.07 -6.61
CA LYS A 583 -24.10 -25.55 -6.26
C LYS A 583 -25.03 -25.52 -7.47
N SER A 584 -24.55 -25.07 -8.64
CA SER A 584 -25.36 -25.05 -9.88
C SER A 584 -25.74 -26.45 -10.36
N ILE A 585 -24.88 -27.45 -10.17
CA ILE A 585 -25.17 -28.85 -10.49
C ILE A 585 -26.25 -29.39 -9.52
N ILE A 586 -26.09 -29.14 -8.22
CA ILE A 586 -27.07 -29.54 -7.19
C ILE A 586 -28.43 -28.86 -7.41
N GLU A 587 -28.47 -27.60 -7.85
CA GLU A 587 -29.72 -26.90 -8.22
C GLU A 587 -30.38 -27.54 -9.45
N PHE A 588 -29.59 -27.92 -10.46
CA PHE A 588 -30.08 -28.66 -11.62
C PHE A 588 -30.66 -30.03 -11.24
N ASP A 589 -29.90 -30.84 -10.49
CA ASP A 589 -30.33 -32.17 -10.04
C ASP A 589 -31.60 -32.10 -9.18
N ASN A 590 -31.72 -31.11 -8.29
CA ASN A 590 -32.94 -30.87 -7.52
C ASN A 590 -34.13 -30.46 -8.40
N SER A 591 -33.90 -29.72 -9.50
CA SER A 591 -34.96 -29.38 -10.45
C SER A 591 -35.47 -30.62 -11.20
N GLN A 592 -34.56 -31.49 -11.63
CA GLN A 592 -34.89 -32.76 -12.27
C GLN A 592 -35.63 -33.70 -11.31
N LEU A 593 -35.15 -33.83 -10.07
CA LEU A 593 -35.78 -34.67 -9.05
C LEU A 593 -37.21 -34.21 -8.72
N ARG A 594 -37.48 -32.89 -8.73
CA ARG A 594 -38.84 -32.33 -8.60
C ARG A 594 -39.72 -32.67 -9.81
N GLN A 595 -39.18 -32.64 -11.02
CA GLN A 595 -39.92 -33.05 -12.23
C GLN A 595 -40.25 -34.54 -12.22
N ASP A 596 -39.31 -35.38 -11.80
CA ASP A 596 -39.49 -36.83 -11.68
C ASP A 596 -40.52 -37.17 -10.58
N TYR A 597 -40.42 -36.53 -9.41
CA TYR A 597 -41.42 -36.65 -8.34
C TYR A 597 -42.83 -36.27 -8.81
N ASN A 598 -42.98 -35.15 -9.53
CA ASN A 598 -44.26 -34.74 -10.08
C ASN A 598 -44.79 -35.73 -11.13
N THR A 599 -43.91 -36.34 -11.92
CA THR A 599 -44.27 -37.38 -12.90
C THR A 599 -44.74 -38.66 -12.20
N VAL A 600 -44.02 -39.11 -11.16
CA VAL A 600 -44.42 -40.26 -10.32
C VAL A 600 -45.76 -39.98 -9.62
N ARG A 601 -45.97 -38.77 -9.07
CA ARG A 601 -47.23 -38.37 -8.45
C ARG A 601 -48.41 -38.39 -9.42
N LYS A 602 -48.23 -37.91 -10.65
CA LYS A 602 -49.25 -38.01 -11.73
C LYS A 602 -49.56 -39.47 -12.07
N ARG A 603 -48.54 -40.34 -12.20
CA ARG A 603 -48.73 -41.79 -12.44
C ARG A 603 -49.48 -42.46 -11.29
N TYR A 604 -49.11 -42.18 -10.04
CA TYR A 604 -49.78 -42.69 -8.84
C TYR A 604 -51.27 -42.31 -8.82
N ASN A 605 -51.59 -41.04 -9.03
CA ASN A 605 -52.99 -40.58 -9.07
C ASN A 605 -53.79 -41.26 -10.20
N SER A 606 -53.17 -41.47 -11.37
CA SER A 606 -53.79 -42.18 -12.50
C SER A 606 -54.08 -43.65 -12.16
N ILE A 607 -53.13 -44.34 -11.52
CA ILE A 607 -53.28 -45.73 -11.07
C ILE A 607 -54.37 -45.82 -9.98
N LEU A 608 -54.40 -44.89 -9.02
CA LEU A 608 -55.42 -44.83 -7.98
C LEU A 608 -56.83 -44.64 -8.56
N ASN A 609 -56.98 -43.77 -9.55
CA ASN A 609 -58.25 -43.59 -10.26
C ASN A 609 -58.67 -44.86 -11.03
N SER A 610 -57.74 -45.53 -11.72
CA SER A 610 -57.99 -46.80 -12.40
C SER A 610 -58.39 -47.92 -11.44
N TYR A 611 -57.73 -48.00 -10.29
CA TYR A 611 -58.07 -48.94 -9.21
C TYR A 611 -59.49 -48.70 -8.69
N ASN A 612 -59.85 -47.45 -8.38
CA ASN A 612 -61.20 -47.10 -7.93
C ASN A 612 -62.28 -47.44 -8.96
N GLN A 613 -62.01 -47.23 -10.26
CA GLN A 613 -62.91 -47.65 -11.35
C GLN A 613 -63.07 -49.18 -11.41
N LEU A 614 -61.97 -49.93 -11.24
CA LEU A 614 -61.99 -51.39 -11.21
C LEU A 614 -62.78 -51.94 -10.01
N THR A 615 -62.65 -51.33 -8.82
CA THR A 615 -63.46 -51.68 -7.64
C THR A 615 -64.96 -51.48 -7.90
N VAL A 616 -65.35 -50.34 -8.48
CA VAL A 616 -66.75 -50.07 -8.84
C VAL A 616 -67.27 -51.05 -9.92
N ALA A 617 -66.41 -51.47 -10.86
CA ALA A 617 -66.77 -52.48 -11.85
C ALA A 617 -66.95 -53.87 -11.21
N HIS A 618 -66.09 -54.24 -10.27
CA HIS A 618 -66.18 -55.48 -9.50
C HIS A 618 -67.46 -55.54 -8.66
N ASP A 619 -67.83 -54.46 -7.96
CA ASP A 619 -69.08 -54.38 -7.18
C ASP A 619 -70.33 -54.51 -8.06
N LYS A 620 -70.30 -54.00 -9.30
CA LYS A 620 -71.38 -54.18 -10.27
C LYS A 620 -71.46 -55.64 -10.74
N LEU A 621 -70.32 -56.27 -10.99
CA LEU A 621 -70.24 -57.68 -11.40
C LEU A 621 -70.75 -58.62 -10.28
N ASP A 622 -70.34 -58.41 -9.03
CA ASP A 622 -70.81 -59.19 -7.88
C ASP A 622 -72.33 -59.07 -7.68
N LYS A 623 -72.89 -57.87 -7.79
CA LYS A 623 -74.36 -57.66 -7.77
C LYS A 623 -75.06 -58.39 -8.92
N SER A 624 -74.49 -58.36 -10.12
CA SER A 624 -75.03 -59.07 -11.29
C SER A 624 -74.94 -60.60 -11.13
N LEU A 625 -73.85 -61.10 -10.56
CA LEU A 625 -73.64 -62.53 -10.28
C LEU A 625 -74.65 -63.03 -9.23
N LYS A 626 -74.79 -62.31 -8.11
CA LYS A 626 -75.79 -62.62 -7.06
C LYS A 626 -77.21 -62.65 -7.62
N LYS A 627 -77.57 -61.71 -8.50
CA LYS A 627 -78.87 -61.74 -9.19
C LYS A 627 -79.01 -62.97 -10.08
N SER A 628 -78.00 -63.28 -10.91
CA SER A 628 -78.01 -64.45 -11.79
C SER A 628 -78.15 -65.77 -11.00
N MET A 629 -77.50 -65.88 -9.85
CA MET A 629 -77.65 -67.03 -8.94
C MET A 629 -79.08 -67.16 -8.41
N LEU A 630 -79.70 -66.07 -7.94
CA LEU A 630 -81.11 -66.07 -7.50
C LEU A 630 -82.08 -66.41 -8.62
N ASP A 631 -81.82 -65.95 -9.85
CA ASP A 631 -82.61 -66.31 -11.03
C ASP A 631 -82.47 -67.83 -11.30
N VAL A 632 -81.25 -68.39 -11.24
CA VAL A 632 -80.98 -69.85 -11.38
C VAL A 632 -81.68 -70.68 -10.30
N ASP A 633 -81.62 -70.27 -9.03
CA ASP A 633 -82.34 -70.94 -7.93
C ASP A 633 -83.86 -70.92 -8.18
N THR A 634 -84.39 -69.80 -8.68
CA THR A 634 -85.80 -69.66 -9.07
C THR A 634 -86.17 -70.58 -10.23
N TRP A 635 -85.29 -70.75 -11.22
CA TRP A 635 -85.47 -71.71 -12.31
C TRP A 635 -85.44 -73.16 -11.80
N HIS A 636 -84.51 -73.52 -10.92
CA HIS A 636 -84.47 -74.86 -10.31
C HIS A 636 -85.73 -75.19 -9.51
N ALA A 637 -86.27 -74.23 -8.75
CA ALA A 637 -87.53 -74.40 -8.02
C ALA A 637 -88.70 -74.68 -8.98
N ARG A 638 -88.82 -73.91 -10.08
CA ARG A 638 -89.85 -74.09 -11.12
C ARG A 638 -89.73 -75.41 -11.89
N VAL A 639 -88.50 -75.89 -12.12
CA VAL A 639 -88.25 -77.19 -12.75
C VAL A 639 -88.71 -78.30 -11.81
N THR A 640 -88.30 -78.26 -10.54
CA THR A 640 -88.74 -79.21 -9.51
C THR A 640 -90.27 -79.25 -9.36
N GLU A 641 -90.94 -78.09 -9.37
CA GLU A 641 -92.40 -78.00 -9.34
C GLU A 641 -93.04 -78.68 -10.57
N ARG A 642 -92.49 -78.45 -11.77
CA ARG A 642 -92.95 -79.12 -13.00
C ARG A 642 -92.70 -80.61 -13.00
N ASP A 643 -91.55 -81.08 -12.51
CA ASP A 643 -91.24 -82.51 -12.44
C ASP A 643 -92.19 -83.24 -11.48
N ASN A 644 -92.58 -82.58 -10.37
CA ASN A 644 -93.62 -83.07 -9.46
C ASN A 644 -95.00 -83.16 -10.14
N GLU A 645 -95.40 -82.15 -10.91
CA GLU A 645 -96.68 -82.19 -11.63
C GLU A 645 -96.68 -83.22 -12.78
N VAL A 646 -95.57 -83.35 -13.51
CA VAL A 646 -95.39 -84.41 -14.52
C VAL A 646 -95.50 -85.79 -13.86
N SER A 647 -94.87 -85.99 -12.70
CA SER A 647 -94.98 -87.23 -11.92
C SER A 647 -96.42 -87.51 -11.47
N ARG A 648 -97.16 -86.47 -11.06
CA ARG A 648 -98.59 -86.58 -10.70
C ARG A 648 -99.45 -86.96 -11.90
N LEU A 649 -99.23 -86.33 -13.06
CA LEU A 649 -99.96 -86.63 -14.30
C LEU A 649 -99.64 -88.03 -14.82
N GLN A 650 -98.37 -88.46 -14.77
CA GLN A 650 -97.96 -89.83 -15.12
C GLN A 650 -98.70 -90.88 -14.27
N LYS A 651 -98.84 -90.63 -12.96
CA LYS A 651 -99.62 -91.49 -12.07
C LYS A 651 -101.10 -91.55 -12.48
N ILE A 652 -101.74 -90.40 -12.69
CA ILE A 652 -103.15 -90.32 -13.13
C ILE A 652 -103.37 -91.06 -14.46
N VAL A 653 -102.47 -90.89 -15.43
CA VAL A 653 -102.52 -91.60 -16.73
C VAL A 653 -102.35 -93.11 -16.55
N SER A 654 -101.46 -93.56 -15.66
CA SER A 654 -101.30 -94.98 -15.32
C SER A 654 -102.56 -95.57 -14.69
N ASP A 655 -103.15 -94.90 -13.70
CA ASP A 655 -104.37 -95.33 -13.01
C ASP A 655 -105.56 -95.41 -14.00
N TYR A 656 -105.69 -94.40 -14.88
CA TYR A 656 -106.72 -94.38 -15.93
C TYR A 656 -106.52 -95.51 -16.96
N ASN A 657 -105.28 -95.79 -17.37
CA ASN A 657 -104.96 -96.90 -18.27
C ASN A 657 -105.30 -98.27 -17.65
N ILE A 658 -105.03 -98.46 -16.36
CA ILE A 658 -105.46 -99.66 -15.60
C ILE A 658 -106.99 -99.77 -15.61
N THR A 659 -107.70 -98.66 -15.36
CA THR A 659 -109.17 -98.61 -15.33
C THR A 659 -109.78 -98.91 -16.71
N CYS A 660 -109.23 -98.34 -17.79
CA CYS A 660 -109.65 -98.65 -19.16
C CYS A 660 -109.42 -100.12 -19.53
N LYS A 661 -108.28 -100.71 -19.11
CA LYS A 661 -108.02 -102.15 -19.30
C LYS A 661 -109.04 -103.00 -18.54
N GLN A 662 -109.39 -102.64 -17.31
CA GLN A 662 -110.42 -103.33 -16.53
C GLN A 662 -111.78 -103.25 -17.23
N HIS A 663 -112.24 -102.07 -17.62
CA HIS A 663 -113.51 -101.92 -18.35
C HIS A 663 -113.53 -102.65 -19.70
N ALA A 664 -112.39 -102.74 -20.41
CA ALA A 664 -112.29 -103.55 -21.61
C ALA A 664 -112.42 -105.05 -21.32
N LEU A 665 -111.87 -105.55 -20.21
CA LEU A 665 -112.07 -106.93 -19.75
C LEU A 665 -113.53 -107.18 -19.33
N ASP A 666 -114.14 -106.26 -18.59
CA ASP A 666 -115.54 -106.34 -18.16
C ASP A 666 -116.49 -106.38 -19.36
N LEU A 667 -116.30 -105.49 -20.35
CA LEU A 667 -117.05 -105.49 -21.61
C LEU A 667 -116.88 -106.79 -22.40
N ASN A 668 -115.67 -107.35 -22.44
CA ASN A 668 -115.42 -108.65 -23.08
C ASN A 668 -116.10 -109.80 -22.32
N SER A 669 -116.15 -109.75 -20.99
CA SER A 669 -116.89 -110.69 -20.15
C SER A 669 -118.40 -110.63 -20.42
N LEU A 670 -118.98 -109.43 -20.41
CA LEU A 670 -120.39 -109.20 -20.73
C LEU A 670 -120.75 -109.65 -22.15
N ARG A 671 -119.89 -109.36 -23.14
CA ARG A 671 -120.07 -109.85 -24.53
C ARG A 671 -120.12 -111.38 -24.59
N ARG A 672 -119.24 -112.09 -23.84
CA ARG A 672 -119.27 -113.56 -23.74
C ARG A 672 -120.57 -114.05 -23.10
N GLN A 673 -121.01 -113.45 -21.99
CA GLN A 673 -122.29 -113.80 -21.34
C GLN A 673 -123.50 -113.61 -22.27
N CYS A 674 -123.56 -112.50 -23.01
CA CYS A 674 -124.63 -112.24 -23.97
C CYS A 674 -124.60 -113.19 -25.18
N SER A 675 -123.42 -113.60 -25.64
CA SER A 675 -123.30 -114.60 -26.71
C SER A 675 -123.72 -116.02 -26.27
N GLY A 676 -123.53 -116.36 -24.99
CA GLY A 676 -123.96 -117.63 -24.40
C GLY A 676 -125.48 -117.78 -24.25
N LYS A 677 -126.25 -116.67 -24.22
CA LYS A 677 -127.73 -116.67 -24.15
C LYS A 677 -128.43 -116.70 -25.51
N ARG A 678 -127.68 -116.88 -26.62
CA ARG A 678 -128.20 -117.04 -27.99
C ARG A 678 -128.03 -118.46 -28.54
N LYS A 679 -127.82 -119.42 -27.65
CA LYS A 679 -127.89 -120.87 -27.87
C LYS A 679 -128.65 -121.48 -26.69
#